data_AF-A0A7W8QM63-F1
#
_entry.id   AF-A0A7W8QM63-F1
#
_cell.length_a   1.000
_cell.length_b   1.000
_cell.length_c   1.000
_cell.angle_alpha   90.00
_cell.angle_beta   90.00
_cell.angle_gamma   90.00
#
_symmetry.space_group_name_H-M   'P 1'
#
loop_
_entity.id
_entity.type
_entity.pdbx_description
1 polymer ?
#
loop_
_entity_poly.entity_id
_entity_poly.type
_entity_poly.pdbx_seq_one_letter_code
_entity_poly.pdbx_strand_id
1 'polypeptide(L)'
;MLTRDLVLRVCANSTEFDEGWTAAESKVVVPFLAPRDTALIDAVAAAAADVGVNRLLICRTRAEFAYEPVTDAPANTAGIVDVIRGWGDEPTDVLIVVEDLSAAVIITAEELTVAAGPDDFVRAFVGADIPEARAEFGEQARLGRDPELLRAAQRYGCLEIGGRHARGNRGPGPDTAERLAERAHAFREGSPGAVRALRALRGATGWLMVVALIAAAVAVPGVGAAVPVALGMLWLLIQLAVPARSRTVGFATLLRVAALGAIAVWPVAFAEQAVLGALGPGTPDWVGPTYVAVPVEEAGKLAPLLLVWLFARRRVKRMSAADHLLLGAAAGAGFHLAERGLFAAAAGTVPGTDHYGLFTLLPGWSEVQATGTVFAGHAVTTALIAGAFGVLAVGRRHYGFWLWLLPPAAVALAAIDHMHYNADLAGVELAPATAFFAALTGNGALARWLLLLLLAGAVLMDYRLARLTAETTPPLPGAEPLAGLRRAALGGAVRARVRVPGDIAPVFRRTALAWIRLPTTLACGLSAMVHEFAVQVAAARRGPAALFAAWRLLRWRRAHAMGAVRAGGRPWRRHPARERLEATRLLLEPARPGAAVGAVGTAAALVAAVPPAVPGRLPGVPGEPGYALAALQTGIAWFDGLPAGSQAWAAAAGAALFVLAATGWSVPWSPPDARALLRRPGAEAVVLLGSAAPGQLGYGAVALLGTALPAAASRVLGPSPAGRIKRPGDAA
;
A
#
# COMPACT_ATOMS: atom_id res chain seq x y z
N MET A 1 39.16 21.03 2.98
CA MET A 1 38.35 20.63 4.14
C MET A 1 39.26 19.90 5.09
N LEU A 2 39.27 20.28 6.37
CA LEU A 2 40.07 19.58 7.37
C LEU A 2 39.30 18.38 7.93
N THR A 3 40.02 17.39 8.46
CA THR A 3 39.45 16.21 9.13
C THR A 3 38.43 16.62 10.19
N ARG A 4 38.75 17.62 11.02
CA ARG A 4 37.83 18.18 12.03
C ARG A 4 36.48 18.59 11.44
N ASP A 5 36.47 19.23 10.29
CA ASP A 5 35.24 19.73 9.66
C ASP A 5 34.33 18.57 9.21
N LEU A 6 34.93 17.51 8.68
CA LEU A 6 34.20 16.33 8.22
C LEU A 6 33.69 15.50 9.41
N VAL A 7 34.56 15.23 10.38
CA VAL A 7 34.23 14.44 11.57
C VAL A 7 33.10 15.12 12.35
N LEU A 8 33.16 16.44 12.60
CA LEU A 8 32.09 17.16 13.32
C LEU A 8 30.75 17.21 12.57
N ARG A 9 30.72 16.97 11.26
CA ARG A 9 29.48 16.91 10.47
C ARG A 9 28.81 15.54 10.48
N VAL A 10 29.57 14.48 10.73
CA VAL A 10 29.14 13.09 10.53
C VAL A 10 29.16 12.28 11.82
N CYS A 11 30.11 12.55 12.72
CA CYS A 11 30.40 11.73 13.88
C CYS A 11 30.12 12.47 15.20
N ALA A 12 29.66 11.72 16.21
CA ALA A 12 29.55 12.19 17.58
C ALA A 12 30.90 12.05 18.32
N ASN A 13 31.67 11.00 18.00
CA ASN A 13 33.01 10.73 18.52
C ASN A 13 33.80 9.89 17.48
N SER A 14 34.95 9.33 17.86
CA SER A 14 35.81 8.57 16.92
C SER A 14 35.21 7.26 16.42
N THR A 15 34.23 6.68 17.14
CA THR A 15 33.64 5.36 16.85
C THR A 15 32.14 5.39 16.59
N GLU A 16 31.48 6.55 16.79
CA GLU A 16 30.03 6.69 16.67
C GLU A 16 29.59 7.84 15.75
N PHE A 17 28.52 7.61 15.00
CA PHE A 17 27.89 8.63 14.18
C PHE A 17 27.07 9.63 15.01
N ASP A 18 26.98 10.85 14.49
CA ASP A 18 26.09 11.87 15.04
C ASP A 18 24.61 11.48 14.86
N GLU A 19 23.84 11.72 15.91
CA GLU A 19 22.42 11.38 15.97
C GLU A 19 21.59 12.25 15.02
N GLY A 20 21.96 13.52 14.90
CA GLY A 20 21.36 14.46 13.95
C GLY A 20 21.65 14.08 12.51
N TRP A 21 22.89 13.70 12.21
CA TRP A 21 23.30 13.26 10.87
C TRP A 21 22.64 11.94 10.45
N THR A 22 22.55 10.96 11.34
CA THR A 22 21.86 9.68 11.06
C THR A 22 20.35 9.86 10.94
N ALA A 23 19.74 10.71 11.77
CA ALA A 23 18.32 11.07 11.67
C ALA A 23 18.01 11.86 10.39
N ALA A 24 18.96 12.67 9.89
CA ALA A 24 18.80 13.42 8.65
C ALA A 24 18.68 12.48 7.44
N GLU A 25 17.54 12.58 6.76
CA GLU A 25 17.13 11.66 5.67
C GLU A 25 16.86 10.22 6.13
N SER A 26 16.80 9.96 7.44
CA SER A 26 16.51 8.64 8.03
C SER A 26 17.43 7.56 7.47
N LYS A 27 18.75 7.74 7.65
CA LYS A 27 19.77 6.79 7.20
C LYS A 27 19.60 5.47 7.93
N VAL A 28 19.84 4.38 7.21
CA VAL A 28 19.96 3.05 7.79
C VAL A 28 21.33 2.95 8.45
N VAL A 29 21.39 2.51 9.70
CA VAL A 29 22.62 2.36 10.48
C VAL A 29 22.73 0.93 11.01
N VAL A 30 23.87 0.31 10.74
CA VAL A 30 24.16 -1.07 11.16
C VAL A 30 25.60 -1.17 11.66
N PRO A 31 25.79 -1.45 12.96
CA PRO A 31 27.07 -1.93 13.46
C PRO A 31 27.25 -3.42 13.11
N PHE A 32 28.47 -3.82 12.79
CA PHE A 32 28.86 -5.20 12.54
C PHE A 32 30.34 -5.41 12.88
N LEU A 33 30.73 -6.67 13.06
CA LEU A 33 32.13 -7.06 13.27
C LEU A 33 32.75 -7.47 11.94
N ALA A 34 33.93 -6.93 11.63
CA ALA A 34 34.68 -7.30 10.44
C ALA A 34 36.19 -7.24 10.70
N PRO A 35 36.96 -8.24 10.22
CA PRO A 35 38.41 -8.15 10.24
C PRO A 35 38.88 -6.99 9.35
N ARG A 36 39.96 -6.33 9.76
CA ARG A 36 40.57 -5.21 9.03
C ARG A 36 41.44 -5.68 7.88
N ASP A 37 40.80 -6.27 6.89
CA ASP A 37 41.47 -6.82 5.71
C ASP A 37 41.02 -6.14 4.41
N THR A 38 41.59 -6.61 3.29
CA THR A 38 41.20 -6.13 1.97
C THR A 38 39.75 -6.46 1.63
N ALA A 39 39.12 -7.47 2.25
CA ALA A 39 37.73 -7.81 1.99
C ALA A 39 36.77 -6.75 2.57
N LEU A 40 37.09 -6.16 3.73
CA LEU A 40 36.35 -5.00 4.24
C LEU A 40 36.48 -3.80 3.28
N ILE A 41 37.68 -3.53 2.77
CA ILE A 41 37.89 -2.44 1.81
C ILE A 41 37.18 -2.70 0.47
N ASP A 42 37.19 -3.93 -0.02
CA ASP A 42 36.42 -4.35 -1.20
C ASP A 42 34.92 -4.16 -0.98
N ALA A 43 34.42 -4.43 0.23
CA ALA A 43 33.03 -4.17 0.59
C ALA A 43 32.71 -2.67 0.58
N VAL A 44 33.62 -1.80 1.03
CA VAL A 44 33.46 -0.34 0.93
C VAL A 44 33.42 0.13 -0.53
N ALA A 45 34.34 -0.32 -1.36
CA ALA A 45 34.35 0.01 -2.79
C ALA A 45 33.08 -0.48 -3.49
N ALA A 46 32.62 -1.69 -3.17
CA ALA A 46 31.37 -2.22 -3.68
C ALA A 46 30.15 -1.42 -3.20
N ALA A 47 30.12 -1.00 -1.94
CA ALA A 47 29.04 -0.17 -1.39
C ALA A 47 28.95 1.17 -2.13
N ALA A 48 30.08 1.82 -2.41
CA ALA A 48 30.15 3.04 -3.20
C ALA A 48 29.65 2.81 -4.64
N ALA A 49 30.06 1.70 -5.27
CA ALA A 49 29.58 1.32 -6.59
C ALA A 49 28.07 1.07 -6.61
N ASP A 50 27.49 0.47 -5.56
CA ASP A 50 26.06 0.19 -5.47
C ASP A 50 25.19 1.45 -5.31
N VAL A 51 25.76 2.53 -4.78
CA VAL A 51 25.13 3.88 -4.79
C VAL A 51 25.55 4.75 -5.98
N GLY A 52 26.38 4.24 -6.89
CA GLY A 52 26.78 4.92 -8.14
C GLY A 52 27.77 6.06 -7.93
N VAL A 53 28.60 5.95 -6.90
CA VAL A 53 29.59 6.95 -6.49
C VAL A 53 30.98 6.49 -6.90
N ASN A 54 31.77 7.42 -7.45
CA ASN A 54 33.12 7.14 -7.97
C ASN A 54 34.24 7.73 -7.11
N ARG A 55 33.91 8.55 -6.11
CA ARG A 55 34.87 9.25 -5.25
C ARG A 55 34.41 9.18 -3.79
N LEU A 56 35.37 9.03 -2.88
CA LEU A 56 35.14 8.94 -1.45
C LEU A 56 36.04 9.92 -0.72
N LEU A 57 35.52 10.46 0.37
CA LEU A 57 36.26 11.28 1.31
C LEU A 57 36.76 10.40 2.45
N ILE A 58 38.06 10.41 2.70
CA ILE A 58 38.73 9.51 3.63
C ILE A 58 39.55 10.34 4.64
N CYS A 59 39.39 10.05 5.93
CA CYS A 59 40.17 10.69 6.99
C CYS A 59 40.26 9.81 8.25
N ARG A 60 41.16 10.17 9.17
CA ARG A 60 41.29 9.55 10.49
C ARG A 60 40.34 10.22 11.49
N THR A 61 39.66 9.48 12.37
CA THR A 61 38.63 10.09 13.25
C THR A 61 39.14 10.62 14.58
N ARG A 62 40.35 10.25 15.01
CA ARG A 62 40.92 10.67 16.31
C ARG A 62 41.29 12.15 16.33
N ALA A 63 41.17 12.76 17.50
CA ALA A 63 41.36 14.20 17.69
C ALA A 63 42.78 14.69 17.34
N GLU A 64 43.79 13.84 17.50
CA GLU A 64 45.19 14.14 17.13
C GLU A 64 45.37 14.41 15.62
N PHE A 65 44.48 13.87 14.77
CA PHE A 65 44.49 14.05 13.32
C PHE A 65 43.54 15.16 12.83
N ALA A 66 42.97 15.95 13.76
CA ALA A 66 41.93 16.94 13.45
C ALA A 66 42.33 17.97 12.39
N TYR A 67 43.62 18.31 12.28
CA TYR A 67 44.15 19.32 11.35
C TYR A 67 44.70 18.74 10.06
N GLU A 68 44.56 17.43 9.85
CA GLU A 68 44.96 16.80 8.59
C GLU A 68 43.96 17.13 7.48
N PRO A 69 44.42 17.14 6.21
CA PRO A 69 43.51 17.28 5.09
C PRO A 69 42.67 16.01 4.92
N VAL A 70 41.38 16.19 4.58
CA VAL A 70 40.55 15.08 4.08
C VAL A 70 41.05 14.68 2.69
N THR A 71 41.32 13.39 2.49
CA THR A 71 41.77 12.87 1.21
C THR A 71 40.56 12.49 0.35
N ASP A 72 40.53 12.97 -0.89
CA ASP A 72 39.57 12.56 -1.90
C ASP A 72 40.19 11.47 -2.78
N ALA A 73 39.67 10.25 -2.68
CA ALA A 73 40.19 9.08 -3.36
C ALA A 73 39.15 8.47 -4.33
N PRO A 74 39.61 7.79 -5.41
CA PRO A 74 38.74 6.94 -6.22
C PRO A 74 38.03 5.90 -5.34
N ALA A 75 36.75 5.66 -5.62
CA ALA A 75 35.93 4.65 -4.93
C ALA A 75 36.26 3.21 -5.38
N ASN A 76 37.53 2.83 -5.29
CA ASN A 76 38.03 1.50 -5.59
C ASN A 76 39.03 1.04 -4.52
N THR A 77 39.27 -0.26 -4.44
CA THR A 77 40.11 -0.87 -3.39
C THR A 77 41.51 -0.28 -3.37
N ALA A 78 42.14 -0.12 -4.54
CA ALA A 78 43.50 0.42 -4.65
C ALA A 78 43.59 1.84 -4.08
N GLY A 79 42.68 2.73 -4.49
CA GLY A 79 42.65 4.11 -4.01
C GLY A 79 42.44 4.23 -2.50
N ILE A 80 41.58 3.39 -1.92
CA ILE A 80 41.38 3.37 -0.47
C ILE A 80 42.63 2.84 0.26
N VAL A 81 43.22 1.75 -0.23
CA VAL A 81 44.43 1.15 0.35
C VAL A 81 45.62 2.11 0.27
N ASP A 82 45.78 2.82 -0.84
CA ASP A 82 46.88 3.79 -1.03
C ASP A 82 46.80 4.93 -0.01
N VAL A 83 45.60 5.43 0.28
CA VAL A 83 45.39 6.44 1.33
C VAL A 83 45.75 5.89 2.71
N ILE A 84 45.23 4.70 3.06
CA ILE A 84 45.46 4.11 4.38
C ILE A 84 46.94 3.80 4.60
N ARG A 85 47.62 3.22 3.60
CA ARG A 85 49.07 2.94 3.66
C ARG A 85 49.91 4.21 3.76
N GLY A 86 49.43 5.32 3.20
CA GLY A 86 50.09 6.62 3.31
C GLY A 86 50.17 7.17 4.74
N TRP A 87 49.39 6.62 5.69
CA TRP A 87 49.39 7.03 7.09
C TRP A 87 50.37 6.25 7.98
N GLY A 88 51.03 5.21 7.45
CA GLY A 88 51.95 4.34 8.19
C GLY A 88 51.31 3.05 8.72
N ASP A 89 52.08 2.30 9.52
CA ASP A 89 51.70 0.96 9.99
C ASP A 89 50.87 0.96 11.29
N GLU A 90 50.69 2.12 11.93
CA GLU A 90 49.93 2.23 13.17
C GLU A 90 48.41 2.06 12.90
N PRO A 91 47.74 1.08 13.55
CA PRO A 91 46.31 0.88 13.39
C PRO A 91 45.52 2.09 13.93
N THR A 92 44.78 2.76 13.05
CA THR A 92 43.97 3.94 13.40
C THR A 92 42.49 3.76 13.04
N ASP A 93 41.65 4.65 13.57
CA ASP A 93 40.21 4.73 13.27
C ASP A 93 39.99 5.52 11.96
N VAL A 94 39.24 4.94 11.02
CA VAL A 94 39.05 5.49 9.68
C VAL A 94 37.59 5.83 9.44
N LEU A 95 37.35 7.03 8.90
CA LEU A 95 36.04 7.45 8.39
C LEU A 95 36.12 7.58 6.87
N ILE A 96 35.23 6.85 6.20
CA ILE A 96 35.05 6.91 4.74
C ILE A 96 33.64 7.40 4.45
N VAL A 97 33.50 8.48 3.68
CA VAL A 97 32.24 9.20 3.45
C VAL A 97 31.99 9.40 1.97
N VAL A 98 30.73 9.28 1.56
CA VAL A 98 30.28 9.71 0.22
C VAL A 98 30.32 11.24 0.14
N GLU A 99 30.72 11.79 -1.00
CA GLU A 99 30.99 13.22 -1.21
C GLU A 99 29.85 14.17 -0.77
N ASP A 100 28.58 13.78 -0.94
CA ASP A 100 27.41 14.56 -0.51
C ASP A 100 26.97 14.30 0.95
N LEU A 101 27.76 13.54 1.71
CA LEU A 101 27.51 13.11 3.09
C LEU A 101 26.24 12.26 3.26
N SER A 102 25.74 11.63 2.18
CA SER A 102 24.55 10.76 2.25
C SER A 102 24.81 9.39 2.87
N ALA A 103 26.06 8.93 2.87
CA ALA A 103 26.49 7.67 3.47
C ALA A 103 27.92 7.75 4.00
N ALA A 104 28.23 6.94 5.01
CA ALA A 104 29.54 6.83 5.63
C ALA A 104 29.76 5.45 6.26
N VAL A 105 31.02 5.09 6.45
CA VAL A 105 31.43 3.95 7.27
C VAL A 105 32.55 4.38 8.21
N ILE A 106 32.41 4.01 9.49
CA ILE A 106 33.47 4.11 10.51
C ILE A 106 34.07 2.72 10.66
N ILE A 107 35.38 2.61 10.46
CA ILE A 107 36.17 1.40 10.70
C ILE A 107 37.05 1.72 11.89
N THR A 108 36.80 1.08 13.03
CA THR A 108 37.58 1.34 14.24
C THR A 108 38.94 0.63 14.19
N ALA A 109 39.80 0.94 15.15
CA ALA A 109 41.08 0.28 15.31
C ALA A 109 40.92 -1.23 15.61
N GLU A 110 39.80 -1.60 16.23
CA GLU A 110 39.38 -2.96 16.54
C GLU A 110 38.49 -3.56 15.43
N GLU A 111 37.69 -4.60 15.73
CA GLU A 111 36.81 -5.25 14.75
C GLU A 111 35.46 -4.52 14.55
N LEU A 112 35.15 -3.52 15.38
CA LEU A 112 33.89 -2.78 15.27
C LEU A 112 33.89 -1.92 14.00
N THR A 113 32.88 -2.13 13.16
CA THR A 113 32.59 -1.29 12.01
C THR A 113 31.14 -0.82 12.07
N VAL A 114 30.88 0.44 11.71
CA VAL A 114 29.53 1.00 11.65
C VAL A 114 29.29 1.60 10.27
N ALA A 115 28.32 1.06 9.53
CA ALA A 115 27.90 1.62 8.25
C ALA A 115 26.58 2.37 8.39
N ALA A 116 26.49 3.55 7.74
CA ALA A 116 25.30 4.38 7.74
C ALA A 116 25.03 4.94 6.33
N GLY A 117 23.79 4.87 5.85
CA GLY A 117 23.42 5.43 4.54
C GLY A 117 22.11 4.91 3.98
N PRO A 118 21.90 4.98 2.65
CA PRO A 118 20.84 4.23 1.97
C PRO A 118 20.95 2.74 2.27
N ASP A 119 19.83 2.00 2.27
CA ASP A 119 19.82 0.55 2.53
C ASP A 119 20.76 -0.21 1.58
N ASP A 120 20.98 0.30 0.39
CA ASP A 120 21.85 -0.29 -0.64
C ASP A 120 23.32 -0.23 -0.30
N PHE A 121 23.74 0.91 0.26
CA PHE A 121 25.09 1.08 0.78
C PHE A 121 25.34 0.09 1.92
N VAL A 122 24.37 -0.03 2.83
CA VAL A 122 24.49 -0.88 4.02
C VAL A 122 24.44 -2.38 3.67
N ARG A 123 23.57 -2.80 2.74
CA ARG A 123 23.45 -4.20 2.31
C ARG A 123 24.73 -4.77 1.70
N ALA A 124 25.60 -3.92 1.14
CA ALA A 124 26.89 -4.37 0.63
C ALA A 124 27.77 -5.00 1.71
N PHE A 125 27.66 -4.51 2.95
CA PHE A 125 28.40 -5.01 4.11
C PHE A 125 27.73 -6.24 4.72
N VAL A 126 26.46 -6.10 5.10
CA VAL A 126 25.78 -7.07 5.99
C VAL A 126 24.83 -8.03 5.28
N GLY A 127 24.65 -7.90 3.96
CA GLY A 127 23.74 -8.70 3.16
C GLY A 127 22.30 -8.16 3.15
N ALA A 128 21.38 -8.93 2.55
CA ALA A 128 20.02 -8.47 2.27
C ALA A 128 19.13 -8.24 3.52
N ASP A 129 19.30 -9.03 4.59
CA ASP A 129 18.51 -8.95 5.83
C ASP A 129 19.22 -8.10 6.88
N ILE A 130 19.13 -6.78 6.71
CA ILE A 130 19.64 -5.79 7.69
C ILE A 130 19.08 -6.03 9.10
N PRO A 131 17.77 -6.29 9.30
CA PRO A 131 17.23 -6.53 10.63
C PRO A 131 17.78 -7.80 11.30
N GLU A 132 18.17 -8.84 10.55
CA GLU A 132 18.87 -10.03 11.06
C GLU A 132 20.31 -9.70 11.46
N ALA A 133 21.07 -9.00 10.60
CA ALA A 133 22.44 -8.58 10.91
C ALA A 133 22.53 -7.76 12.21
N ARG A 134 21.55 -6.88 12.46
CA ARG A 134 21.46 -6.13 13.73
C ARG A 134 21.18 -7.02 14.93
N ALA A 135 20.31 -8.02 14.77
CA ALA A 135 20.01 -8.97 15.83
C ALA A 135 21.24 -9.83 16.16
N GLU A 136 21.96 -10.31 15.13
CA GLU A 136 23.20 -11.07 15.28
C GLU A 136 24.28 -10.25 16.01
N PHE A 137 24.50 -8.99 15.60
CA PHE A 137 25.44 -8.09 16.29
C PHE A 137 25.04 -7.87 17.76
N GLY A 138 23.74 -7.68 18.03
CA GLY A 138 23.23 -7.56 19.40
C GLY A 138 23.50 -8.80 20.25
N GLU A 139 23.31 -10.01 19.70
CA GLU A 139 23.62 -11.27 20.38
C GLU A 139 25.13 -11.46 20.59
N GLN A 140 25.96 -11.15 19.59
CA GLN A 140 27.42 -11.19 19.73
C GLN A 140 27.92 -10.25 20.83
N ALA A 141 27.41 -9.01 20.87
CA ALA A 141 27.75 -8.05 21.94
C ALA A 141 27.36 -8.58 23.33
N ARG A 142 26.20 -9.26 23.45
CA ARG A 142 25.77 -9.89 24.73
C ARG A 142 26.68 -11.05 25.13
N LEU A 143 27.02 -11.91 24.18
CA LEU A 143 27.82 -13.10 24.42
C LEU A 143 29.27 -12.75 24.75
N GLY A 144 29.86 -11.81 24.02
CA GLY A 144 31.23 -11.34 24.24
C GLY A 144 31.41 -10.48 25.49
N ARG A 145 30.33 -9.85 25.99
CA ARG A 145 30.34 -8.91 27.14
C ARG A 145 31.31 -7.74 26.98
N ASP A 146 31.69 -7.41 25.76
CA ASP A 146 32.52 -6.28 25.44
C ASP A 146 31.74 -4.96 25.70
N PRO A 147 32.24 -4.07 26.58
CA PRO A 147 31.59 -2.80 26.88
C PRO A 147 31.38 -1.91 25.67
N GLU A 148 32.31 -1.91 24.70
CA GLU A 148 32.21 -1.08 23.49
C GLU A 148 31.14 -1.63 22.54
N LEU A 149 31.14 -2.94 22.30
CA LEU A 149 30.11 -3.58 21.48
C LEU A 149 28.73 -3.46 22.10
N LEU A 150 28.61 -3.59 23.43
CA LEU A 150 27.35 -3.37 24.14
C LEU A 150 26.88 -1.93 24.02
N ARG A 151 27.78 -0.94 24.16
CA ARG A 151 27.46 0.48 23.95
C ARG A 151 26.96 0.72 22.54
N ALA A 152 27.66 0.24 21.52
CA ALA A 152 27.25 0.35 20.12
C ALA A 152 25.89 -0.34 19.87
N ALA A 153 25.68 -1.54 20.43
CA ALA A 153 24.45 -2.28 20.26
C ALA A 153 23.25 -1.62 20.95
N GLN A 154 23.46 -0.89 22.07
CA GLN A 154 22.45 -0.04 22.69
C GLN A 154 22.20 1.22 21.86
N ARG A 155 23.28 1.93 21.49
CA ARG A 155 23.29 3.18 20.72
C ARG A 155 22.49 3.07 19.43
N TYR A 156 22.75 2.00 18.68
CA TYR A 156 22.12 1.77 17.39
C TYR A 156 20.88 0.87 17.48
N GLY A 157 20.41 0.51 18.68
CA GLY A 157 19.17 -0.25 18.86
C GLY A 157 19.20 -1.66 18.26
N CYS A 158 20.33 -2.36 18.39
CA CYS A 158 20.48 -3.78 18.07
C CYS A 158 19.99 -4.67 19.22
N LEU A 159 20.02 -4.15 20.45
CA LEU A 159 19.48 -4.82 21.62
C LEU A 159 18.02 -4.42 21.81
N GLU A 160 17.12 -5.40 21.97
CA GLU A 160 15.78 -5.10 22.47
C GLU A 160 15.88 -4.41 23.83
N ILE A 161 15.33 -3.21 23.93
CA ILE A 161 15.22 -2.45 25.18
C ILE A 161 14.24 -3.19 26.09
N GLY A 162 14.76 -4.15 26.84
CA GLY A 162 14.05 -4.89 27.85
C GLY A 162 14.16 -6.39 27.68
N GLY A 163 15.25 -6.97 28.23
CA GLY A 163 15.29 -8.38 28.56
C GLY A 163 14.13 -8.77 29.51
N ARG A 164 13.90 -10.06 29.71
CA ARG A 164 12.78 -10.66 30.47
C ARG A 164 12.50 -10.06 31.87
N HIS A 165 13.40 -9.25 32.41
CA HIS A 165 13.30 -8.61 33.72
C HIS A 165 13.18 -7.07 33.70
N ALA A 166 13.31 -6.39 32.56
CA ALA A 166 13.03 -4.97 32.50
C ALA A 166 11.51 -4.79 32.32
N ARG A 167 10.87 -4.11 33.27
CA ARG A 167 9.50 -3.58 33.11
C ARG A 167 9.50 -2.45 32.06
N GLY A 168 9.86 -2.76 30.82
CA GLY A 168 9.70 -1.85 29.69
C GLY A 168 8.22 -1.69 29.36
N ASN A 169 7.82 -0.49 28.92
CA ASN A 169 6.48 -0.17 28.45
C ASN A 169 5.97 -1.28 27.52
N ARG A 170 5.08 -2.16 28.01
CA ARG A 170 4.42 -3.18 27.19
C ARG A 170 3.84 -2.46 25.98
N GLY A 171 4.30 -2.86 24.80
CA GLY A 171 3.81 -2.29 23.54
C GLY A 171 2.27 -2.34 23.49
N PRO A 172 1.64 -1.49 22.66
CA PRO A 172 0.19 -1.38 22.65
C PRO A 172 -0.50 -2.74 22.41
N GLY A 173 -1.44 -3.09 23.30
CA GLY A 173 -2.20 -4.34 23.21
C GLY A 173 -3.08 -4.45 21.95
N PRO A 174 -3.60 -5.67 21.64
CA PRO A 174 -4.42 -5.92 20.47
C PRO A 174 -5.74 -5.15 20.49
N ASP A 175 -6.22 -4.77 19.31
CA ASP A 175 -7.60 -4.31 19.13
C ASP A 175 -8.55 -5.49 18.83
N THR A 176 -9.84 -5.19 18.67
CA THR A 176 -10.87 -6.17 18.33
C THR A 176 -10.57 -6.90 17.03
N ALA A 177 -10.14 -6.18 15.99
CA ALA A 177 -9.79 -6.78 14.70
C ALA A 177 -8.62 -7.77 14.81
N GLU A 178 -7.55 -7.42 15.54
CA GLU A 178 -6.41 -8.32 15.77
C GLU A 178 -6.80 -9.54 16.60
N ARG A 179 -7.61 -9.38 17.65
CA ARG A 179 -8.11 -10.50 18.45
C ARG A 179 -8.90 -11.48 17.59
N LEU A 180 -9.77 -10.97 16.73
CA LEU A 180 -10.54 -11.80 15.79
C LEU A 180 -9.63 -12.46 14.75
N ALA A 181 -8.61 -11.76 14.26
CA ALA A 181 -7.65 -12.32 13.31
C ALA A 181 -6.83 -13.48 13.90
N GLU A 182 -6.32 -13.34 15.13
CA GLU A 182 -5.59 -14.42 15.82
C GLU A 182 -6.52 -15.59 16.18
N ARG A 183 -7.75 -15.33 16.65
CA ARG A 183 -8.76 -16.40 16.85
C ARG A 183 -9.06 -17.16 15.56
N ALA A 184 -9.23 -16.43 14.45
CA ALA A 184 -9.46 -17.05 13.14
C ALA A 184 -8.23 -17.82 12.65
N HIS A 185 -7.02 -17.43 13.04
CA HIS A 185 -5.79 -18.16 12.74
C HIS A 185 -5.71 -19.46 13.55
N ALA A 186 -5.86 -19.37 14.88
CA ALA A 186 -5.86 -20.51 15.78
C ALA A 186 -6.95 -21.53 15.38
N PHE A 187 -8.13 -21.06 14.99
CA PHE A 187 -9.19 -21.93 14.48
C PHE A 187 -8.81 -22.65 13.17
N ARG A 188 -8.05 -22.01 12.28
CA ARG A 188 -7.55 -22.65 11.04
C ARG A 188 -6.52 -23.73 11.33
N GLU A 189 -5.67 -23.51 12.33
CA GLU A 189 -4.65 -24.47 12.71
C GLU A 189 -5.24 -25.64 13.51
N GLY A 190 -6.11 -25.36 14.48
CA GLY A 190 -6.71 -26.36 15.36
C GLY A 190 -7.87 -27.15 14.76
N SER A 191 -8.48 -26.69 13.65
CA SER A 191 -9.67 -27.35 13.07
C SER A 191 -9.70 -27.30 11.54
N PRO A 192 -8.74 -27.96 10.85
CA PRO A 192 -8.64 -27.92 9.38
C PRO A 192 -9.88 -28.51 8.69
N GLY A 193 -10.54 -29.51 9.28
CA GLY A 193 -11.80 -30.08 8.77
C GLY A 193 -12.94 -29.07 8.74
N ALA A 194 -13.22 -28.41 9.86
CA ALA A 194 -14.27 -27.39 9.98
C ALA A 194 -14.01 -26.21 9.03
N VAL A 195 -12.76 -25.78 8.89
CA VAL A 195 -12.39 -24.71 7.95
C VAL A 195 -12.63 -25.11 6.50
N ARG A 196 -12.39 -26.36 6.11
CA ARG A 196 -12.73 -26.85 4.76
C ARG A 196 -14.24 -26.81 4.53
N ALA A 197 -15.04 -27.30 5.49
CA ALA A 197 -16.50 -27.28 5.41
C ALA A 197 -17.05 -25.84 5.29
N LEU A 198 -16.58 -24.91 6.13
CA LEU A 198 -16.99 -23.49 6.06
C LEU A 198 -16.61 -22.83 4.73
N ARG A 199 -15.47 -23.19 4.14
CA ARG A 199 -15.08 -22.69 2.82
C ARG A 199 -16.00 -23.23 1.73
N ALA A 200 -16.33 -24.52 1.75
CA ALA A 200 -17.26 -25.13 0.81
C ALA A 200 -18.66 -24.52 0.94
N LEU A 201 -19.16 -24.37 2.17
CA LEU A 201 -20.43 -23.69 2.45
C LEU A 201 -20.43 -22.27 1.89
N ARG A 202 -19.36 -21.50 2.12
CA ARG A 202 -19.21 -20.16 1.52
C ARG A 202 -19.20 -20.21 -0.01
N GLY A 203 -18.54 -21.20 -0.61
CA GLY A 203 -18.52 -21.38 -2.07
C GLY A 203 -19.91 -21.67 -2.63
N ALA A 204 -20.60 -22.67 -2.06
CA ALA A 204 -21.96 -23.05 -2.43
C ALA A 204 -22.95 -21.89 -2.23
N THR A 205 -22.90 -21.23 -1.06
CA THR A 205 -23.73 -20.05 -0.77
C THR A 205 -23.43 -18.93 -1.75
N GLY A 206 -22.16 -18.67 -2.06
CA GLY A 206 -21.78 -17.65 -3.04
C GLY A 206 -22.39 -17.90 -4.41
N TRP A 207 -22.31 -19.13 -4.92
CA TRP A 207 -22.93 -19.47 -6.20
C TRP A 207 -24.46 -19.41 -6.16
N LEU A 208 -25.07 -19.85 -5.06
CA LEU A 208 -26.51 -19.70 -4.85
C LEU A 208 -26.93 -18.21 -4.91
N MET A 209 -26.16 -17.31 -4.29
CA MET A 209 -26.40 -15.87 -4.35
C MET A 209 -26.23 -15.32 -5.77
N VAL A 210 -25.26 -15.81 -6.55
CA VAL A 210 -25.11 -15.43 -7.97
C VAL A 210 -26.33 -15.86 -8.78
N VAL A 211 -26.81 -17.10 -8.59
CA VAL A 211 -28.02 -17.59 -9.26
C VAL A 211 -29.24 -16.77 -8.87
N ALA A 212 -29.39 -16.46 -7.58
CA ALA A 212 -30.48 -15.61 -7.10
C ALA A 212 -30.47 -14.21 -7.72
N LEU A 213 -29.28 -13.60 -7.89
CA LEU A 213 -29.14 -12.31 -8.57
C LEU A 213 -29.52 -12.36 -10.04
N ILE A 214 -29.06 -13.39 -10.75
CA ILE A 214 -29.39 -13.55 -12.18
C ILE A 214 -30.89 -13.78 -12.34
N ALA A 215 -31.48 -14.65 -11.51
CA ALA A 215 -32.91 -14.90 -11.53
C ALA A 215 -33.71 -13.63 -11.22
N ALA A 216 -33.34 -12.87 -10.18
CA ALA A 216 -34.01 -11.62 -9.84
C ALA A 216 -33.86 -10.54 -10.93
N ALA A 217 -32.69 -10.41 -11.54
CA ALA A 217 -32.45 -9.45 -12.62
C ALA A 217 -33.33 -9.71 -13.87
N VAL A 218 -33.68 -10.97 -14.12
CA VAL A 218 -34.57 -11.36 -15.23
C VAL A 218 -36.04 -11.32 -14.82
N ALA A 219 -36.38 -11.76 -13.61
CA ALA A 219 -37.76 -11.97 -13.19
C ALA A 219 -38.42 -10.76 -12.50
N VAL A 220 -37.63 -9.82 -11.97
CA VAL A 220 -38.15 -8.66 -11.24
C VAL A 220 -38.00 -7.40 -12.10
N PRO A 221 -39.12 -6.71 -12.43
CA PRO A 221 -39.07 -5.45 -13.16
C PRO A 221 -38.12 -4.45 -12.50
N GLY A 222 -37.19 -3.89 -13.28
CA GLY A 222 -36.25 -2.88 -12.81
C GLY A 222 -34.92 -3.41 -12.26
N VAL A 223 -34.86 -4.61 -11.67
CA VAL A 223 -33.61 -5.11 -11.06
C VAL A 223 -32.48 -5.26 -12.08
N GLY A 224 -32.81 -5.67 -13.31
CA GLY A 224 -31.84 -5.73 -14.42
C GLY A 224 -31.16 -4.39 -14.73
N ALA A 225 -31.85 -3.26 -14.51
CA ALA A 225 -31.29 -1.93 -14.70
C ALA A 225 -30.25 -1.57 -13.62
N ALA A 226 -30.32 -2.13 -12.41
CA ALA A 226 -29.30 -1.88 -11.39
C ALA A 226 -27.96 -2.62 -11.66
N VAL A 227 -27.96 -3.63 -12.55
CA VAL A 227 -26.78 -4.49 -12.80
C VAL A 227 -25.58 -3.71 -13.39
N PRO A 228 -25.74 -2.85 -14.43
CA PRO A 228 -24.64 -2.00 -14.90
C PRO A 228 -24.02 -1.12 -13.81
N VAL A 229 -24.83 -0.60 -12.89
CA VAL A 229 -24.34 0.22 -11.76
C VAL A 229 -23.45 -0.63 -10.84
N ALA A 230 -23.92 -1.83 -10.47
CA ALA A 230 -23.15 -2.76 -9.63
C ALA A 230 -21.82 -3.18 -10.26
N LEU A 231 -21.85 -3.56 -11.54
CA LEU A 231 -20.66 -3.97 -12.27
C LEU A 231 -19.69 -2.80 -12.50
N GLY A 232 -20.20 -1.61 -12.81
CA GLY A 232 -19.38 -0.41 -12.96
C GLY A 232 -18.70 -0.02 -11.65
N MET A 233 -19.40 -0.05 -10.51
CA MET A 233 -18.79 0.22 -9.21
C MET A 233 -17.73 -0.82 -8.82
N LEU A 234 -17.98 -2.11 -9.11
CA LEU A 234 -16.96 -3.15 -8.96
C LEU A 234 -15.74 -2.87 -9.85
N TRP A 235 -15.97 -2.47 -11.11
CA TRP A 235 -14.92 -2.17 -12.07
C TRP A 235 -14.09 -0.95 -11.66
N LEU A 236 -14.71 0.12 -11.15
CA LEU A 236 -14.03 1.29 -10.58
C LEU A 236 -13.08 0.86 -9.45
N LEU A 237 -13.54 0.01 -8.54
CA LEU A 237 -12.69 -0.47 -7.44
C LEU A 237 -11.52 -1.31 -7.94
N ILE A 238 -11.70 -2.09 -9.01
CA ILE A 238 -10.59 -2.81 -9.67
C ILE A 238 -9.62 -1.81 -10.30
N GLN A 239 -10.11 -0.83 -11.07
CA GLN A 239 -9.29 0.20 -11.71
C GLN A 239 -8.43 0.99 -10.72
N LEU A 240 -8.93 1.25 -9.50
CA LEU A 240 -8.15 1.90 -8.46
C LEU A 240 -7.21 0.92 -7.72
N ALA A 241 -7.67 -0.30 -7.44
CA ALA A 241 -6.91 -1.28 -6.65
C ALA A 241 -5.70 -1.90 -7.38
N VAL A 242 -5.72 -1.91 -8.72
CA VAL A 242 -4.61 -2.41 -9.56
C VAL A 242 -3.37 -1.49 -9.49
N PRO A 243 -3.46 -0.18 -9.80
CA PRO A 243 -2.34 0.76 -9.70
C PRO A 243 -1.97 1.12 -8.25
N ALA A 244 -2.85 0.90 -7.28
CA ALA A 244 -2.56 1.06 -5.84
C ALA A 244 -1.60 -0.03 -5.31
N ARG A 245 -0.40 -0.13 -5.88
CA ARG A 245 0.56 -1.19 -5.60
C ARG A 245 1.05 -1.20 -4.17
N SER A 246 1.10 -0.04 -3.50
CA SER A 246 1.46 0.09 -2.09
C SER A 246 0.39 -0.39 -1.10
N ARG A 247 -0.82 -0.76 -1.57
CA ARG A 247 -1.95 -1.09 -0.70
C ARG A 247 -1.62 -2.22 0.28
N THR A 248 -2.12 -2.05 1.50
CA THR A 248 -2.05 -3.04 2.58
C THR A 248 -3.39 -3.71 2.82
N VAL A 249 -4.52 -3.15 2.36
CA VAL A 249 -5.84 -3.77 2.45
C VAL A 249 -6.08 -4.78 1.32
N GLY A 250 -6.86 -5.83 1.62
CA GLY A 250 -7.29 -6.81 0.62
C GLY A 250 -8.51 -6.32 -0.14
N PHE A 251 -8.74 -6.86 -1.34
CA PHE A 251 -9.93 -6.50 -2.13
C PHE A 251 -11.24 -6.87 -1.41
N ALA A 252 -11.27 -7.99 -0.68
CA ALA A 252 -12.38 -8.32 0.22
C ALA A 252 -12.69 -7.25 1.28
N THR A 253 -11.70 -6.47 1.74
CA THR A 253 -11.96 -5.36 2.66
C THR A 253 -12.68 -4.23 1.93
N LEU A 254 -12.30 -3.95 0.67
CA LEU A 254 -12.95 -2.92 -0.13
C LEU A 254 -14.43 -3.25 -0.35
N LEU A 255 -14.75 -4.48 -0.76
CA LEU A 255 -16.16 -4.84 -0.99
C LEU A 255 -17.01 -4.86 0.29
N ARG A 256 -16.44 -5.23 1.43
CA ARG A 256 -17.14 -5.09 2.73
C ARG A 256 -17.42 -3.63 3.06
N VAL A 257 -16.49 -2.74 2.77
CA VAL A 257 -16.68 -1.30 2.99
C VAL A 257 -17.65 -0.70 1.99
N ALA A 258 -17.70 -1.22 0.76
CA ALA A 258 -18.75 -0.88 -0.19
C ALA A 258 -20.12 -1.35 0.28
N ALA A 259 -20.25 -2.55 0.84
CA ALA A 259 -21.49 -3.00 1.45
C ALA A 259 -21.94 -2.08 2.62
N LEU A 260 -21.00 -1.63 3.46
CA LEU A 260 -21.28 -0.65 4.51
C LEU A 260 -21.66 0.73 3.95
N GLY A 261 -21.05 1.16 2.85
CA GLY A 261 -21.39 2.39 2.15
C GLY A 261 -22.81 2.37 1.57
N ALA A 262 -23.22 1.23 1.00
CA ALA A 262 -24.58 1.04 0.52
C ALA A 262 -25.61 1.10 1.66
N ILE A 263 -25.30 0.48 2.81
CA ILE A 263 -26.14 0.55 4.02
C ILE A 263 -26.22 1.99 4.57
N ALA A 264 -25.15 2.78 4.43
CA ALA A 264 -25.09 4.14 4.94
C ALA A 264 -26.10 5.09 4.30
N VAL A 265 -26.69 4.77 3.14
CA VAL A 265 -27.77 5.57 2.53
C VAL A 265 -28.95 5.75 3.49
N TRP A 266 -29.31 4.74 4.28
CA TRP A 266 -30.43 4.81 5.22
C TRP A 266 -30.27 5.86 6.33
N PRO A 267 -29.20 5.83 7.16
CA PRO A 267 -29.00 6.86 8.17
C PRO A 267 -28.72 8.23 7.57
N VAL A 268 -28.18 8.32 6.35
CA VAL A 268 -27.97 9.59 5.64
C VAL A 268 -29.30 10.20 5.21
N ALA A 269 -30.18 9.43 4.57
CA ALA A 269 -31.53 9.85 4.21
C ALA A 269 -32.33 10.33 5.44
N PHE A 270 -32.22 9.62 6.57
CA PHE A 270 -32.85 10.05 7.82
C PHE A 270 -32.30 11.38 8.34
N ALA A 271 -30.97 11.57 8.26
CA ALA A 271 -30.35 12.84 8.65
C ALA A 271 -30.78 14.00 7.73
N GLU A 272 -30.87 13.77 6.42
CA GLU A 272 -31.40 14.75 5.46
C GLU A 272 -32.84 15.13 5.78
N GLN A 273 -33.70 14.14 6.03
CA GLN A 273 -35.10 14.37 6.41
C GLN A 273 -35.20 15.19 7.70
N ALA A 274 -34.36 14.89 8.70
CA ALA A 274 -34.35 15.64 9.96
C ALA A 274 -33.92 17.10 9.77
N VAL A 275 -32.89 17.34 8.94
CA VAL A 275 -32.42 18.70 8.63
C VAL A 275 -33.47 19.47 7.82
N LEU A 276 -34.07 18.86 6.80
CA LEU A 276 -35.15 19.47 6.02
C LEU A 276 -36.37 19.80 6.89
N GLY A 277 -36.76 18.89 7.77
CA GLY A 277 -37.84 19.11 8.73
C GLY A 277 -37.57 20.30 9.66
N ALA A 278 -36.31 20.52 10.04
CA ALA A 278 -35.91 21.66 10.87
C ALA A 278 -35.90 23.01 10.11
N LEU A 279 -35.68 23.00 8.79
CA LEU A 279 -35.74 24.20 7.95
C LEU A 279 -37.18 24.69 7.69
N GLY A 280 -38.16 23.79 7.85
CA GLY A 280 -39.58 24.11 7.79
C GLY A 280 -40.18 24.16 6.38
N PRO A 281 -41.52 24.22 6.27
CA PRO A 281 -42.29 24.01 5.04
C PRO A 281 -42.19 25.13 3.98
N GLY A 282 -41.43 26.19 4.23
CA GLY A 282 -41.21 27.31 3.29
C GLY A 282 -39.87 27.26 2.54
N THR A 283 -39.10 26.19 2.72
CA THR A 283 -37.79 26.02 2.09
C THR A 283 -37.97 25.73 0.60
N PRO A 284 -37.32 26.47 -0.32
CA PRO A 284 -37.42 26.19 -1.76
C PRO A 284 -36.98 24.75 -2.08
N ASP A 285 -37.68 24.09 -3.00
CA ASP A 285 -37.51 22.66 -3.31
C ASP A 285 -36.08 22.29 -3.74
N TRP A 286 -35.32 23.23 -4.30
CA TRP A 286 -33.95 23.05 -4.75
C TRP A 286 -32.89 23.14 -3.62
N VAL A 287 -33.24 23.73 -2.47
CA VAL A 287 -32.32 23.89 -1.33
C VAL A 287 -31.99 22.54 -0.71
N GLY A 288 -32.97 21.64 -0.65
CA GLY A 288 -32.77 20.28 -0.13
C GLY A 288 -31.70 19.49 -0.88
N PRO A 289 -31.86 19.21 -2.18
CA PRO A 289 -30.88 18.49 -2.98
C PRO A 289 -29.52 19.19 -3.07
N THR A 290 -29.48 20.52 -3.00
CA THR A 290 -28.23 21.27 -3.23
C THR A 290 -27.46 21.54 -1.93
N TYR A 291 -28.10 22.11 -0.92
CA TYR A 291 -27.43 22.64 0.28
C TYR A 291 -27.61 21.79 1.54
N VAL A 292 -28.60 20.89 1.58
CA VAL A 292 -28.80 19.96 2.70
C VAL A 292 -28.20 18.59 2.40
N ALA A 293 -28.59 17.99 1.28
CA ALA A 293 -28.13 16.67 0.89
C ALA A 293 -26.61 16.62 0.75
N VAL A 294 -26.01 17.50 -0.06
CA VAL A 294 -24.57 17.42 -0.36
C VAL A 294 -23.69 17.38 0.90
N PRO A 295 -23.78 18.32 1.87
CA PRO A 295 -22.97 18.22 3.08
C PRO A 295 -23.26 16.97 3.92
N VAL A 296 -24.53 16.59 4.05
CA VAL A 296 -24.94 15.43 4.86
C VAL A 296 -24.44 14.13 4.24
N GLU A 297 -24.55 13.98 2.92
CA GLU A 297 -24.04 12.81 2.23
C GLU A 297 -22.52 12.72 2.23
N GLU A 298 -21.80 13.81 1.92
CA GLU A 298 -20.34 13.79 1.91
C GLU A 298 -19.77 13.46 3.30
N ALA A 299 -20.42 13.93 4.38
CA ALA A 299 -20.09 13.52 5.75
C ALA A 299 -20.48 12.05 6.03
N GLY A 300 -21.69 11.64 5.62
CA GLY A 300 -22.24 10.31 5.85
C GLY A 300 -21.47 9.19 5.16
N LYS A 301 -20.96 9.43 3.95
CA LYS A 301 -20.10 8.53 3.18
C LYS A 301 -18.80 8.16 3.91
N LEU A 302 -18.36 8.99 4.88
CA LEU A 302 -17.17 8.69 5.70
C LEU A 302 -17.47 7.81 6.91
N ALA A 303 -18.74 7.56 7.26
CA ALA A 303 -19.11 6.75 8.42
C ALA A 303 -18.54 5.32 8.39
N PRO A 304 -18.51 4.59 7.26
CA PRO A 304 -17.85 3.28 7.19
C PRO A 304 -16.36 3.32 7.58
N LEU A 305 -15.66 4.40 7.26
CA LEU A 305 -14.24 4.57 7.61
C LEU A 305 -14.06 4.85 9.11
N LEU A 306 -14.99 5.58 9.73
CA LEU A 306 -15.02 5.79 11.18
C LEU A 306 -15.23 4.47 11.93
N LEU A 307 -16.12 3.59 11.43
CA LEU A 307 -16.31 2.26 12.00
C LEU A 307 -15.02 1.42 11.90
N VAL A 308 -14.33 1.45 10.75
CA VAL A 308 -13.03 0.78 10.60
C VAL A 308 -12.01 1.33 11.59
N TRP A 309 -11.97 2.64 11.80
CA TRP A 309 -11.08 3.25 12.78
C TRP A 309 -11.40 2.83 14.22
N LEU A 310 -12.69 2.76 14.58
CA LEU A 310 -13.13 2.38 15.93
C LEU A 310 -12.77 0.93 16.26
N PHE A 311 -13.09 -0.01 15.35
CA PHE A 311 -12.91 -1.45 15.59
C PHE A 311 -11.55 -2.01 15.16
N ALA A 312 -10.79 -1.26 14.36
CA ALA A 312 -9.51 -1.70 13.80
C ALA A 312 -8.43 -0.61 13.91
N ARG A 313 -8.42 0.17 14.99
CA ARG A 313 -7.50 1.30 15.20
C ARG A 313 -6.02 0.94 14.99
N ARG A 314 -5.58 -0.25 15.40
CA ARG A 314 -4.19 -0.72 15.20
C ARG A 314 -3.95 -1.05 13.74
N ARG A 315 -4.95 -1.62 13.07
CA ARG A 315 -4.91 -1.85 11.64
C ARG A 315 -4.83 -0.53 10.85
N VAL A 316 -5.63 0.48 11.19
CA VAL A 316 -5.57 1.82 10.58
C VAL A 316 -4.20 2.46 10.79
N LYS A 317 -3.54 2.22 11.93
CA LYS A 317 -2.15 2.66 12.16
C LYS A 317 -1.11 2.04 11.22
N ARG A 318 -1.43 0.94 10.55
CA ARG A 318 -0.58 0.22 9.59
C ARG A 318 -1.04 0.36 8.14
N MET A 319 -2.12 1.11 7.90
CA MET A 319 -2.58 1.40 6.56
C MET A 319 -1.64 2.39 5.86
N SER A 320 -1.42 2.13 4.57
CA SER A 320 -0.78 3.02 3.62
C SER A 320 -1.68 4.23 3.30
N ALA A 321 -1.14 5.26 2.65
CA ALA A 321 -1.95 6.38 2.20
C ALA A 321 -2.94 5.94 1.13
N ALA A 322 -2.50 5.07 0.21
CA ALA A 322 -3.37 4.50 -0.83
C ALA A 322 -4.55 3.71 -0.24
N ASP A 323 -4.40 3.06 0.92
CA ASP A 323 -5.50 2.34 1.56
C ASP A 323 -6.67 3.26 1.95
N HIS A 324 -6.39 4.47 2.44
CA HIS A 324 -7.45 5.39 2.85
C HIS A 324 -8.25 5.85 1.63
N LEU A 325 -7.57 6.16 0.52
CA LEU A 325 -8.18 6.45 -0.77
C LEU A 325 -9.07 5.29 -1.24
N LEU A 326 -8.55 4.06 -1.23
CA LEU A 326 -9.31 2.88 -1.66
C LEU A 326 -10.52 2.59 -0.77
N LEU A 327 -10.40 2.80 0.55
CA LEU A 327 -11.51 2.63 1.48
C LEU A 327 -12.58 3.72 1.29
N GLY A 328 -12.17 4.96 1.00
CA GLY A 328 -13.08 6.04 0.60
C GLY A 328 -13.79 5.72 -0.71
N ALA A 329 -13.04 5.28 -1.72
CA ALA A 329 -13.60 4.84 -3.00
C ALA A 329 -14.62 3.71 -2.81
N ALA A 330 -14.31 2.73 -1.95
CA ALA A 330 -15.22 1.66 -1.62
C ALA A 330 -16.51 2.15 -0.95
N ALA A 331 -16.40 3.01 0.07
CA ALA A 331 -17.56 3.56 0.76
C ALA A 331 -18.45 4.37 -0.21
N GLY A 332 -17.85 5.25 -1.00
CA GLY A 332 -18.55 6.04 -2.01
C GLY A 332 -19.15 5.18 -3.13
N ALA A 333 -18.47 4.13 -3.59
CA ALA A 333 -19.00 3.20 -4.60
C ALA A 333 -20.19 2.39 -4.07
N GLY A 334 -20.16 2.04 -2.79
CA GLY A 334 -21.29 1.44 -2.09
C GLY A 334 -22.50 2.37 -2.03
N PHE A 335 -22.27 3.61 -1.61
CA PHE A 335 -23.30 4.64 -1.57
C PHE A 335 -23.89 4.89 -2.96
N HIS A 336 -23.04 5.03 -3.97
CA HIS A 336 -23.43 5.17 -5.38
C HIS A 336 -24.28 4.01 -5.86
N LEU A 337 -23.89 2.78 -5.54
CA LEU A 337 -24.66 1.58 -5.89
C LEU A 337 -26.06 1.62 -5.28
N ALA A 338 -26.18 2.02 -4.02
CA ALA A 338 -27.49 2.12 -3.38
C ALA A 338 -28.33 3.24 -4.01
N GLU A 339 -27.80 4.47 -4.12
CA GLU A 339 -28.55 5.60 -4.68
C GLU A 339 -28.96 5.35 -6.15
N ARG A 340 -27.97 5.12 -7.03
CA ARG A 340 -28.21 4.99 -8.47
C ARG A 340 -28.81 3.64 -8.83
N GLY A 341 -28.56 2.60 -8.03
CA GLY A 341 -29.22 1.30 -8.20
C GLY A 341 -30.72 1.37 -7.89
N LEU A 342 -31.12 2.09 -6.83
CA LEU A 342 -32.54 2.28 -6.51
C LEU A 342 -33.25 3.12 -7.58
N PHE A 343 -32.65 4.23 -8.01
CA PHE A 343 -33.21 5.02 -9.12
C PHE A 343 -33.31 4.22 -10.42
N ALA A 344 -32.27 3.43 -10.76
CA ALA A 344 -32.30 2.59 -11.95
C ALA A 344 -33.37 1.52 -11.87
N ALA A 345 -33.55 0.90 -10.69
CA ALA A 345 -34.59 -0.10 -10.47
C ALA A 345 -35.98 0.51 -10.64
N ALA A 346 -36.24 1.67 -10.04
CA ALA A 346 -37.51 2.37 -10.16
C ALA A 346 -37.81 2.82 -11.60
N ALA A 347 -36.81 3.34 -12.31
CA ALA A 347 -36.97 3.83 -13.69
C ALA A 347 -36.98 2.70 -14.73
N GLY A 348 -36.52 1.48 -14.38
CA GLY A 348 -36.33 0.39 -15.32
C GLY A 348 -35.18 0.58 -16.31
N THR A 349 -34.37 1.63 -16.14
CA THR A 349 -33.25 1.98 -17.02
C THR A 349 -32.18 2.76 -16.25
N VAL A 350 -30.95 2.81 -16.79
CA VAL A 350 -29.85 3.62 -16.25
C VAL A 350 -29.53 4.74 -17.23
N PRO A 351 -29.68 6.02 -16.84
CA PRO A 351 -29.18 7.13 -17.62
C PRO A 351 -27.67 7.01 -17.82
N GLY A 352 -27.18 7.27 -19.04
CA GLY A 352 -25.74 7.26 -19.33
C GLY A 352 -25.09 5.88 -19.19
N THR A 353 -25.67 4.84 -19.81
CA THR A 353 -25.10 3.48 -19.82
C THR A 353 -23.62 3.44 -20.22
N ASP A 354 -23.21 4.36 -21.10
CA ASP A 354 -21.82 4.49 -21.56
C ASP A 354 -20.87 4.86 -20.41
N HIS A 355 -21.38 5.49 -19.34
CA HIS A 355 -20.62 5.83 -18.14
C HIS A 355 -20.32 4.62 -17.24
N TYR A 356 -20.85 3.44 -17.56
CA TYR A 356 -20.59 2.17 -16.89
C TYR A 356 -19.86 1.14 -17.78
N GLY A 357 -19.40 1.56 -18.96
CA GLY A 357 -18.70 0.71 -19.92
C GLY A 357 -17.36 0.16 -19.43
N LEU A 358 -16.92 -0.96 -20.04
CA LEU A 358 -15.66 -1.62 -19.70
C LEU A 358 -14.43 -0.74 -19.90
N PHE A 359 -14.44 0.14 -20.91
CA PHE A 359 -13.34 1.05 -21.20
C PHE A 359 -13.49 2.42 -20.53
N THR A 360 -14.57 2.63 -19.77
CA THR A 360 -14.82 3.88 -19.08
C THR A 360 -13.88 4.01 -17.89
N LEU A 361 -13.06 5.05 -17.88
CA LEU A 361 -12.14 5.35 -16.78
C LEU A 361 -12.92 5.95 -15.61
N LEU A 362 -12.86 5.26 -14.46
CA LEU A 362 -13.58 5.57 -13.24
C LEU A 362 -15.09 5.73 -13.51
N PRO A 363 -15.80 4.62 -13.82
CA PRO A 363 -17.22 4.65 -14.19
C PRO A 363 -18.10 5.19 -13.05
N GLY A 364 -19.31 5.65 -13.39
CA GLY A 364 -20.28 6.23 -12.45
C GLY A 364 -20.23 7.76 -12.33
N TRP A 365 -19.52 8.45 -13.23
CA TRP A 365 -19.65 9.90 -13.37
C TRP A 365 -20.94 10.24 -14.14
N SER A 366 -21.37 11.49 -14.06
CA SER A 366 -22.56 12.01 -14.75
C SER A 366 -22.29 13.41 -15.27
N GLU A 367 -23.02 13.82 -16.31
CA GLU A 367 -22.84 15.12 -16.97
C GLU A 367 -24.19 15.72 -17.36
N VAL A 368 -24.33 17.02 -17.08
CA VAL A 368 -25.44 17.82 -17.57
C VAL A 368 -25.06 18.35 -18.96
N GLN A 369 -25.58 17.72 -20.01
CA GLN A 369 -25.20 18.01 -21.41
C GLN A 369 -25.38 19.50 -21.80
N ALA A 370 -26.36 20.19 -21.20
CA ALA A 370 -26.65 21.59 -21.51
C ALA A 370 -25.55 22.56 -21.01
N THR A 371 -24.94 22.26 -19.87
CA THR A 371 -23.94 23.14 -19.21
C THR A 371 -22.52 22.58 -19.26
N GLY A 372 -22.37 21.30 -19.60
CA GLY A 372 -21.10 20.58 -19.53
C GLY A 372 -20.61 20.33 -18.10
N THR A 373 -21.48 20.53 -17.09
CA THR A 373 -21.13 20.29 -15.69
C THR A 373 -21.04 18.80 -15.40
N VAL A 374 -19.94 18.39 -14.79
CA VAL A 374 -19.60 16.98 -14.55
C VAL A 374 -19.58 16.68 -13.06
N PHE A 375 -20.34 15.68 -12.63
CA PHE A 375 -20.15 15.05 -11.33
C PHE A 375 -19.34 13.78 -11.48
N ALA A 376 -18.17 13.72 -10.83
CA ALA A 376 -17.27 12.58 -10.94
C ALA A 376 -17.79 11.28 -10.28
N GLY A 377 -18.93 11.34 -9.56
CA GLY A 377 -19.54 10.22 -8.86
C GLY A 377 -19.05 10.10 -7.41
N HIS A 378 -19.90 9.54 -6.55
CA HIS A 378 -19.64 9.48 -5.10
C HIS A 378 -18.37 8.69 -4.75
N ALA A 379 -18.03 7.66 -5.54
CA ALA A 379 -16.81 6.90 -5.34
C ALA A 379 -15.57 7.79 -5.49
N VAL A 380 -15.54 8.69 -6.48
CA VAL A 380 -14.40 9.56 -6.74
C VAL A 380 -14.26 10.65 -5.69
N THR A 381 -15.36 11.34 -5.36
CA THR A 381 -15.34 12.43 -4.35
C THR A 381 -14.95 11.90 -2.96
N THR A 382 -15.54 10.77 -2.54
CA THR A 382 -15.21 10.15 -1.25
C THR A 382 -13.76 9.66 -1.22
N ALA A 383 -13.24 9.14 -2.34
CA ALA A 383 -11.84 8.72 -2.45
C ALA A 383 -10.86 9.90 -2.37
N LEU A 384 -11.20 11.06 -2.95
CA LEU A 384 -10.41 12.29 -2.84
C LEU A 384 -10.29 12.74 -1.38
N ILE A 385 -11.43 12.82 -0.68
CA ILE A 385 -11.46 13.21 0.74
C ILE A 385 -10.64 12.23 1.58
N ALA A 386 -10.95 10.93 1.50
CA ALA A 386 -10.28 9.92 2.30
C ALA A 386 -8.79 9.79 1.93
N GLY A 387 -8.43 9.94 0.66
CA GLY A 387 -7.06 9.95 0.18
C GLY A 387 -6.25 11.13 0.72
N ALA A 388 -6.84 12.33 0.77
CA ALA A 388 -6.22 13.51 1.35
C ALA A 388 -5.94 13.32 2.86
N PHE A 389 -6.91 12.75 3.60
CA PHE A 389 -6.68 12.32 4.98
C PHE A 389 -5.60 11.25 5.10
N GLY A 390 -5.54 10.29 4.17
CA GLY A 390 -4.50 9.26 4.12
C GLY A 390 -3.10 9.84 3.94
N VAL A 391 -2.93 10.75 2.98
CA VAL A 391 -1.66 11.45 2.73
C VAL A 391 -1.24 12.25 3.95
N LEU A 392 -2.16 12.97 4.59
CA LEU A 392 -1.87 13.66 5.85
C LEU A 392 -1.49 12.66 6.96
N ALA A 393 -2.27 11.60 7.17
CA ALA A 393 -2.08 10.65 8.27
C ALA A 393 -0.74 9.90 8.21
N VAL A 394 -0.26 9.64 7.00
CA VAL A 394 0.99 8.93 6.72
C VAL A 394 2.17 9.90 6.56
N GLY A 395 2.00 10.99 5.81
CA GLY A 395 3.07 11.88 5.38
C GLY A 395 3.40 13.05 6.30
N ARG A 396 2.48 13.49 7.18
CA ARG A 396 2.65 14.75 7.95
C ARG A 396 3.95 14.91 8.73
N ARG A 397 4.54 13.80 9.20
CA ARG A 397 5.82 13.83 9.93
C ARG A 397 7.04 14.01 9.04
N HIS A 398 6.93 13.69 7.75
CA HIS A 398 8.05 13.66 6.81
C HIS A 398 7.99 14.81 5.78
N TYR A 399 6.81 15.34 5.49
CA TYR A 399 6.59 16.36 4.45
C TYR A 399 6.10 17.70 5.00
N GLY A 400 5.91 17.81 6.32
CA GLY A 400 5.62 19.08 7.00
C GLY A 400 4.14 19.45 7.09
N PHE A 401 3.89 20.65 7.59
CA PHE A 401 2.54 21.08 8.00
C PHE A 401 1.59 21.36 6.83
N TRP A 402 2.11 21.67 5.63
CA TRP A 402 1.27 22.01 4.47
C TRP A 402 0.30 20.90 4.06
N LEU A 403 0.59 19.63 4.41
CA LEU A 403 -0.34 18.52 4.19
C LEU A 403 -1.66 18.66 4.96
N TRP A 404 -1.74 19.52 5.97
CA TRP A 404 -2.99 19.85 6.66
C TRP A 404 -4.00 20.60 5.80
N LEU A 405 -3.54 21.23 4.71
CA LEU A 405 -4.43 21.91 3.76
C LEU A 405 -5.14 20.93 2.81
N LEU A 406 -4.61 19.70 2.64
CA LEU A 406 -5.17 18.75 1.68
C LEU A 406 -6.59 18.28 2.04
N PRO A 407 -6.90 17.82 3.28
CA PRO A 407 -8.26 17.39 3.60
C PRO A 407 -9.33 18.49 3.44
N PRO A 408 -9.19 19.72 3.97
CA PRO A 408 -10.20 20.74 3.77
C PRO A 408 -10.36 21.13 2.30
N ALA A 409 -9.28 21.17 1.51
CA ALA A 409 -9.36 21.42 0.08
C ALA A 409 -10.12 20.31 -0.67
N ALA A 410 -9.89 19.04 -0.31
CA ALA A 410 -10.60 17.91 -0.91
C ALA A 410 -12.10 17.89 -0.54
N VAL A 411 -12.44 18.24 0.70
CA VAL A 411 -13.85 18.37 1.14
C VAL A 411 -14.53 19.52 0.41
N ALA A 412 -13.88 20.69 0.32
CA ALA A 412 -14.42 21.84 -0.41
C ALA A 412 -14.65 21.49 -1.88
N LEU A 413 -13.67 20.88 -2.55
CA LEU A 413 -13.79 20.46 -3.95
C LEU A 413 -14.96 19.48 -4.15
N ALA A 414 -15.03 18.43 -3.35
CA ALA A 414 -16.10 17.43 -3.42
C ALA A 414 -17.49 18.06 -3.22
N ALA A 415 -17.63 18.93 -2.22
CA ALA A 415 -18.89 19.60 -1.94
C ALA A 415 -19.28 20.59 -3.05
N ILE A 416 -18.34 21.38 -3.56
CA ILE A 416 -18.59 22.38 -4.61
C ILE A 416 -18.97 21.71 -5.93
N ASP A 417 -18.24 20.68 -6.36
CA ASP A 417 -18.54 19.95 -7.60
C ASP A 417 -19.93 19.29 -7.52
N HIS A 418 -20.27 18.71 -6.36
CA HIS A 418 -21.56 18.05 -6.14
C HIS A 418 -22.71 19.07 -6.03
N MET A 419 -22.52 20.19 -5.31
CA MET A 419 -23.49 21.29 -5.25
C MET A 419 -23.75 21.89 -6.63
N HIS A 420 -22.71 22.11 -7.43
CA HIS A 420 -22.86 22.66 -8.78
C HIS A 420 -23.67 21.73 -9.67
N TYR A 421 -23.36 20.44 -9.65
CA TYR A 421 -24.11 19.46 -10.43
C TYR A 421 -25.59 19.39 -10.02
N ASN A 422 -25.90 19.42 -8.72
CA ASN A 422 -27.28 19.40 -8.24
C ASN A 422 -28.02 20.70 -8.55
N ALA A 423 -27.34 21.84 -8.47
CA ALA A 423 -27.91 23.14 -8.84
C ALA A 423 -28.26 23.19 -10.33
N ASP A 424 -27.37 22.70 -11.20
CA ASP A 424 -27.61 22.61 -12.65
C ASP A 424 -28.77 21.68 -12.99
N LEU A 425 -28.87 20.52 -12.32
CA LEU A 425 -30.04 19.64 -12.47
C LEU A 425 -31.34 20.29 -12.01
N ALA A 426 -31.28 21.12 -10.97
CA ALA A 426 -32.44 21.88 -10.48
C ALA A 426 -32.73 23.14 -11.31
N GLY A 427 -31.89 23.49 -12.30
CA GLY A 427 -32.02 24.71 -13.10
C GLY A 427 -31.78 25.99 -12.31
N VAL A 428 -30.93 25.95 -11.28
CA VAL A 428 -30.66 27.07 -10.36
C VAL A 428 -29.23 27.55 -10.49
N GLU A 429 -29.04 28.87 -10.60
CA GLU A 429 -27.70 29.47 -10.58
C GLU A 429 -27.07 29.39 -9.19
N LEU A 430 -25.81 28.97 -9.14
CA LEU A 430 -25.01 29.00 -7.92
C LEU A 430 -24.68 30.44 -7.49
N ALA A 431 -24.43 30.61 -6.19
CA ALA A 431 -23.78 31.81 -5.68
C ALA A 431 -22.43 32.07 -6.41
N PRO A 432 -22.07 33.34 -6.71
CA PRO A 432 -20.89 33.66 -7.52
C PRO A 432 -19.57 33.06 -7.02
N ALA A 433 -19.40 32.98 -5.69
CA ALA A 433 -18.22 32.36 -5.09
C ALA A 433 -18.14 30.86 -5.39
N THR A 434 -19.26 30.14 -5.26
CA THR A 434 -19.32 28.70 -5.55
C THR A 434 -19.08 28.43 -7.03
N ALA A 435 -19.67 29.25 -7.92
CA ALA A 435 -19.45 29.17 -9.36
C ALA A 435 -17.97 29.41 -9.73
N PHE A 436 -17.31 30.40 -9.11
CA PHE A 436 -15.87 30.65 -9.31
C PHE A 436 -15.03 29.43 -8.93
N PHE A 437 -15.27 28.84 -7.76
CA PHE A 437 -14.52 27.65 -7.34
C PHE A 437 -14.82 26.41 -8.19
N ALA A 438 -16.06 26.23 -8.64
CA ALA A 438 -16.42 25.17 -9.58
C ALA A 438 -15.72 25.35 -10.94
N ALA A 439 -15.56 26.60 -11.42
CA ALA A 439 -14.81 26.87 -12.64
C ALA A 439 -13.31 26.48 -12.50
N LEU A 440 -12.71 26.62 -11.31
CA LEU A 440 -11.33 26.18 -11.07
C LEU A 440 -11.14 24.66 -11.19
N THR A 441 -12.19 23.86 -11.00
CA THR A 441 -12.16 22.40 -11.17
C THR A 441 -12.59 21.98 -12.59
N GLY A 442 -12.77 22.95 -13.50
CA GLY A 442 -13.33 22.70 -14.82
C GLY A 442 -14.77 22.19 -14.75
N ASN A 443 -15.57 22.76 -13.86
CA ASN A 443 -16.94 22.34 -13.54
C ASN A 443 -17.01 20.84 -13.18
N GLY A 444 -16.07 20.40 -12.34
CA GLY A 444 -15.93 19.01 -11.89
C GLY A 444 -15.19 18.05 -12.83
N ALA A 445 -14.85 18.48 -14.06
CA ALA A 445 -14.12 17.64 -15.02
C ALA A 445 -12.73 17.19 -14.51
N LEU A 446 -12.09 17.98 -13.64
CA LEU A 446 -10.77 17.68 -13.10
C LEU A 446 -10.76 16.65 -11.95
N ALA A 447 -11.88 16.41 -11.27
CA ALA A 447 -11.90 15.60 -10.04
C ALA A 447 -11.36 14.16 -10.25
N ARG A 448 -11.70 13.51 -11.38
CA ARG A 448 -11.17 12.18 -11.74
C ARG A 448 -9.65 12.18 -11.91
N TRP A 449 -9.10 13.21 -12.55
CA TRP A 449 -7.66 13.35 -12.78
C TRP A 449 -6.90 13.67 -11.50
N LEU A 450 -7.48 14.53 -10.65
CA LEU A 450 -6.94 14.82 -9.33
C LEU A 450 -6.90 13.56 -8.45
N LEU A 451 -7.89 12.67 -8.56
CA LEU A 451 -7.86 11.39 -7.84
C LEU A 451 -6.72 10.50 -8.31
N LEU A 452 -6.48 10.41 -9.62
CA LEU A 452 -5.38 9.61 -10.18
C LEU A 452 -4.01 10.18 -9.78
N LEU A 453 -3.87 11.51 -9.79
CA LEU A 453 -2.67 12.19 -9.30
C LEU A 453 -2.44 11.93 -7.81
N LEU A 454 -3.49 12.03 -6.99
CA LEU A 454 -3.44 11.74 -5.57
C LEU A 454 -3.07 10.28 -5.30
N LEU A 455 -3.61 9.34 -6.09
CA LEU A 455 -3.26 7.92 -6.00
C LEU A 455 -1.78 7.69 -6.35
N ALA A 456 -1.29 8.26 -7.45
CA ALA A 456 0.11 8.16 -7.83
C ALA A 456 1.04 8.74 -6.74
N GLY A 457 0.71 9.93 -6.23
CA GLY A 457 1.42 10.57 -5.13
C GLY A 457 1.42 9.73 -3.85
N ALA A 458 0.27 9.16 -3.47
CA ALA A 458 0.15 8.28 -2.32
C ALA A 458 1.00 7.02 -2.47
N VAL A 459 0.96 6.37 -3.64
CA VAL A 459 1.75 5.16 -3.92
C VAL A 459 3.25 5.46 -3.86
N LEU A 460 3.71 6.53 -4.51
CA LEU A 460 5.12 6.93 -4.48
C LEU A 460 5.59 7.27 -3.06
N MET A 461 4.76 8.00 -2.30
CA MET A 461 5.04 8.31 -0.90
C MET A 461 5.15 7.04 -0.06
N ASP A 462 4.22 6.10 -0.21
CA ASP A 462 4.21 4.85 0.55
C ASP A 462 5.49 4.02 0.30
N TYR A 463 5.91 3.86 -0.97
CA TYR A 463 7.15 3.14 -1.28
C TYR A 463 8.39 3.84 -0.71
N ARG A 464 8.44 5.18 -0.83
CA ARG A 464 9.54 5.97 -0.25
C ARG A 464 9.63 5.77 1.25
N LEU A 465 8.51 5.86 1.95
CA LEU A 465 8.48 5.71 3.40
C LEU A 465 8.77 4.27 3.84
N ALA A 466 8.25 3.27 3.12
CA ALA A 466 8.52 1.87 3.43
C ALA A 466 10.03 1.54 3.43
N ARG A 467 10.82 2.15 2.54
CA ARG A 467 12.28 1.97 2.50
C ARG A 467 13.00 2.48 3.75
N LEU A 468 12.47 3.50 4.41
CA LEU A 468 13.04 4.02 5.66
C LEU A 468 12.96 3.00 6.81
N THR A 469 12.28 1.87 6.61
CA THR A 469 12.11 0.80 7.60
C THR A 469 12.88 -0.46 7.26
N ALA A 470 13.88 -0.36 6.36
CA ALA A 470 14.74 -1.47 6.00
C ALA A 470 15.37 -2.17 7.21
N GLU A 471 15.60 -1.43 8.31
CA GLU A 471 16.11 -1.96 9.59
C GLU A 471 15.15 -2.86 10.36
N THR A 472 13.86 -2.89 9.99
CA THR A 472 12.85 -3.68 10.70
C THR A 472 12.02 -4.58 9.79
N THR A 473 11.93 -4.25 8.51
CA THR A 473 11.08 -4.96 7.55
C THR A 473 11.89 -6.05 6.85
N PRO A 474 11.44 -7.32 6.85
CA PRO A 474 12.10 -8.40 6.13
C PRO A 474 12.35 -8.05 4.66
N PRO A 475 13.43 -8.55 4.03
CA PRO A 475 13.67 -8.34 2.61
C PRO A 475 12.61 -9.04 1.74
N LEU A 476 12.54 -8.65 0.47
CA LEU A 476 11.80 -9.43 -0.52
C LEU A 476 12.64 -10.63 -0.96
N PRO A 477 12.02 -11.75 -1.39
CA PRO A 477 12.76 -12.88 -1.95
C PRO A 477 13.57 -12.49 -3.19
N GLY A 478 14.80 -13.00 -3.28
CA GLY A 478 15.70 -12.81 -4.42
C GLY A 478 16.26 -11.39 -4.60
N ALA A 479 17.15 -11.25 -5.59
CA ALA A 479 17.76 -9.97 -5.95
C ALA A 479 16.77 -9.01 -6.64
N GLU A 480 17.01 -7.72 -6.43
CA GLU A 480 16.20 -6.63 -7.01
C GLU A 480 16.52 -6.44 -8.52
N PRO A 481 15.55 -6.57 -9.45
CA PRO A 481 15.84 -6.59 -10.89
C PRO A 481 16.39 -5.28 -11.48
N LEU A 482 16.05 -4.13 -10.90
CA LEU A 482 16.38 -2.80 -11.43
C LEU A 482 17.45 -2.06 -10.59
N ALA A 483 18.36 -2.81 -9.96
CA ALA A 483 19.43 -2.24 -9.15
C ALA A 483 20.27 -1.18 -9.92
N GLY A 484 20.51 -1.39 -11.22
CA GLY A 484 21.26 -0.45 -12.08
C GLY A 484 20.56 0.91 -12.28
N LEU A 485 19.23 0.93 -12.45
CA LEU A 485 18.45 2.16 -12.59
C LEU A 485 18.57 3.02 -11.33
N ARG A 486 18.46 2.37 -10.18
CA ARG A 486 18.53 3.03 -8.89
C ARG A 486 19.95 3.50 -8.57
N ARG A 487 20.97 2.68 -8.87
CA ARG A 487 22.38 3.07 -8.79
C ARG A 487 22.63 4.35 -9.60
N ALA A 488 22.14 4.41 -10.83
CA ALA A 488 22.27 5.59 -11.67
C ALA A 488 21.57 6.81 -11.07
N ALA A 489 20.37 6.63 -10.51
CA ALA A 489 19.61 7.71 -9.88
C ALA A 489 20.23 8.21 -8.55
N LEU A 490 20.80 7.32 -7.73
CA LEU A 490 21.53 7.66 -6.51
C LEU A 490 22.82 8.41 -6.86
N GLY A 491 23.64 7.88 -7.76
CA GLY A 491 24.88 8.53 -8.19
C GLY A 491 24.63 9.89 -8.86
N GLY A 492 23.56 10.00 -9.65
CA GLY A 492 23.12 11.28 -10.22
C GLY A 492 22.71 12.28 -9.14
N ALA A 493 22.02 11.83 -8.09
CA ALA A 493 21.63 12.69 -6.98
C ALA A 493 22.84 13.17 -6.16
N VAL A 494 23.83 12.30 -5.89
CA VAL A 494 25.08 12.68 -5.22
C VAL A 494 25.79 13.77 -6.03
N ARG A 495 26.03 13.55 -7.34
CA ARG A 495 26.68 14.53 -8.22
C ARG A 495 25.95 15.87 -8.28
N ALA A 496 24.62 15.85 -8.25
CA ALA A 496 23.83 17.07 -8.27
C ALA A 496 23.85 17.80 -6.91
N ARG A 497 23.80 17.07 -5.79
CA ARG A 497 23.81 17.63 -4.42
C ARG A 497 25.10 18.38 -4.11
N VAL A 498 26.25 17.84 -4.53
CA VAL A 498 27.56 18.49 -4.35
C VAL A 498 27.62 19.87 -5.03
N ARG A 499 26.84 20.07 -6.11
CA ARG A 499 26.77 21.33 -6.85
C ARG A 499 25.78 22.34 -6.27
N VAL A 500 24.96 21.95 -5.30
CA VAL A 500 24.02 22.87 -4.65
C VAL A 500 24.79 23.70 -3.63
N PRO A 501 24.94 25.02 -3.83
CA PRO A 501 25.73 25.83 -2.90
C PRO A 501 25.07 25.86 -1.51
N GLY A 502 25.90 25.89 -0.47
CA GLY A 502 25.43 25.89 0.91
C GLY A 502 24.83 27.22 1.37
N ASP A 503 25.18 28.30 0.67
CA ASP A 503 24.92 29.70 0.98
C ASP A 503 23.70 30.31 0.25
N ILE A 504 23.07 29.58 -0.67
CA ILE A 504 21.83 30.06 -1.33
C ILE A 504 20.65 30.11 -0.35
N ALA A 505 19.68 30.97 -0.66
CA ALA A 505 18.51 31.15 0.20
C ALA A 505 17.80 29.82 0.50
N PRO A 506 17.33 29.58 1.75
CA PRO A 506 16.83 28.28 2.19
C PRO A 506 15.71 27.70 1.34
N VAL A 507 14.83 28.56 0.79
CA VAL A 507 13.73 28.13 -0.08
C VAL A 507 14.26 27.54 -1.39
N PHE A 508 15.17 28.23 -2.08
CA PHE A 508 15.79 27.72 -3.31
C PHE A 508 16.57 26.43 -3.05
N ARG A 509 17.30 26.36 -1.92
CA ARG A 509 18.02 25.13 -1.53
C ARG A 509 17.07 23.96 -1.33
N ARG A 510 15.97 24.16 -0.61
CA ARG A 510 14.96 23.11 -0.39
C ARG A 510 14.32 22.67 -1.70
N THR A 511 13.99 23.60 -2.58
CA THR A 511 13.42 23.31 -3.90
C THR A 511 14.40 22.53 -4.77
N ALA A 512 15.66 22.96 -4.85
CA ALA A 512 16.70 22.25 -5.59
C ALA A 512 16.90 20.81 -5.06
N LEU A 513 17.01 20.63 -3.75
CA LEU A 513 17.14 19.31 -3.14
C LEU A 513 15.90 18.44 -3.35
N ALA A 514 14.70 19.03 -3.35
CA ALA A 514 13.47 18.31 -3.67
C ALA A 514 13.47 17.80 -5.12
N TRP A 515 13.86 18.65 -6.07
CA TRP A 515 14.03 18.29 -7.48
C TRP A 515 15.07 17.18 -7.69
N ILE A 516 16.21 17.27 -7.00
CA ILE A 516 17.26 16.23 -7.08
C ILE A 516 16.77 14.89 -6.50
N ARG A 517 15.93 14.91 -5.46
CA ARG A 517 15.38 13.69 -4.83
C ARG A 517 14.27 13.03 -5.63
N LEU A 518 13.61 13.76 -6.55
CA LEU A 518 12.46 13.23 -7.30
C LEU A 518 12.86 12.05 -8.20
N PRO A 519 13.90 12.14 -9.07
CA PRO A 519 14.36 11.00 -9.87
C PRO A 519 14.73 9.78 -9.01
N THR A 520 15.41 9.98 -7.87
CA THR A 520 15.75 8.90 -6.95
C THR A 520 14.49 8.24 -6.38
N THR A 521 13.51 9.04 -5.96
CA THR A 521 12.24 8.54 -5.42
C THR A 521 11.48 7.72 -6.46
N LEU A 522 11.41 8.20 -7.70
CA LEU A 522 10.76 7.51 -8.82
C LEU A 522 11.48 6.20 -9.17
N ALA A 523 12.81 6.25 -9.32
CA ALA A 523 13.62 5.08 -9.64
C ALA A 523 13.52 3.99 -8.55
N CYS A 524 13.61 4.38 -7.27
CA CYS A 524 13.48 3.44 -6.16
C CYS A 524 12.06 2.87 -6.04
N GLY A 525 11.04 3.71 -6.22
CA GLY A 525 9.64 3.28 -6.20
C GLY A 525 9.33 2.30 -7.32
N LEU A 526 9.76 2.61 -8.55
CA LEU A 526 9.62 1.72 -9.70
C LEU A 526 10.36 0.40 -9.50
N SER A 527 11.61 0.46 -9.03
CA SER A 527 12.43 -0.73 -8.74
C SER A 527 11.74 -1.64 -7.71
N ALA A 528 11.20 -1.07 -6.63
CA ALA A 528 10.45 -1.83 -5.63
C ALA A 528 9.17 -2.45 -6.19
N MET A 529 8.39 -1.71 -7.00
CA MET A 529 7.19 -2.23 -7.67
C MET A 529 7.52 -3.41 -8.60
N VAL A 530 8.61 -3.29 -9.36
CA VAL A 530 9.08 -4.34 -10.26
C VAL A 530 9.60 -5.55 -9.50
N HIS A 531 10.29 -5.37 -8.37
CA HIS A 531 10.71 -6.49 -7.51
C HIS A 531 9.50 -7.24 -6.94
N GLU A 532 8.50 -6.54 -6.44
CA GLU A 532 7.25 -7.17 -5.97
C GLU A 532 6.49 -7.89 -7.09
N PHE A 533 6.54 -7.35 -8.31
CA PHE A 533 5.97 -8.01 -9.49
C PHE A 533 6.77 -9.26 -9.88
N ALA A 534 8.10 -9.20 -9.87
CA ALA A 534 8.98 -10.34 -10.11
C ALA A 534 8.73 -11.48 -9.11
N VAL A 535 8.53 -11.16 -7.82
CA VAL A 535 8.11 -12.12 -6.79
C VAL A 535 6.79 -12.79 -7.14
N GLN A 536 5.81 -12.02 -7.63
CA GLN A 536 4.52 -12.57 -8.06
C GLN A 536 4.66 -13.47 -9.29
N VAL A 537 5.44 -13.06 -10.29
CA VAL A 537 5.67 -13.84 -11.53
C VAL A 537 6.39 -15.16 -11.21
N ALA A 538 7.46 -15.10 -10.41
CA ALA A 538 8.19 -16.29 -9.98
C ALA A 538 7.31 -17.23 -9.15
N ALA A 539 6.48 -16.68 -8.25
CA ALA A 539 5.54 -17.47 -7.45
C ALA A 539 4.40 -18.05 -8.30
N ALA A 540 3.88 -17.30 -9.27
CA ALA A 540 2.85 -17.75 -10.22
C ALA A 540 3.33 -18.97 -11.01
N ARG A 541 4.60 -18.96 -11.46
CA ARG A 541 5.21 -20.10 -12.15
C ARG A 541 5.33 -21.36 -11.30
N ARG A 542 5.51 -21.21 -9.98
CA ARG A 542 5.58 -22.32 -9.02
C ARG A 542 4.20 -22.87 -8.64
N GLY A 543 3.13 -22.17 -9.02
CA GLY A 543 1.75 -22.59 -8.86
C GLY A 543 0.93 -21.78 -7.86
N PRO A 544 -0.37 -22.09 -7.73
CA PRO A 544 -1.32 -21.26 -6.97
C PRO A 544 -0.95 -21.06 -5.50
N ALA A 545 -0.38 -22.07 -4.84
CA ALA A 545 -0.03 -21.99 -3.42
C ALA A 545 1.05 -20.93 -3.17
N ALA A 546 2.10 -20.93 -4.00
CA ALA A 546 3.17 -19.95 -3.96
C ALA A 546 2.66 -18.55 -4.30
N LEU A 547 1.86 -18.39 -5.36
CA LEU A 547 1.30 -17.08 -5.73
C LEU A 547 0.42 -16.49 -4.62
N PHE A 548 -0.45 -17.29 -4.03
CA PHE A 548 -1.32 -16.85 -2.94
C PHE A 548 -0.52 -16.50 -1.68
N ALA A 549 0.55 -17.25 -1.39
CA ALA A 549 1.49 -16.90 -0.32
C ALA A 549 2.21 -15.57 -0.62
N ALA A 550 2.66 -15.35 -1.86
CA ALA A 550 3.31 -14.11 -2.27
C ALA A 550 2.37 -12.90 -2.11
N TRP A 551 1.11 -12.98 -2.57
CA TRP A 551 0.16 -11.88 -2.38
C TRP A 551 -0.11 -11.56 -0.91
N ARG A 552 -0.17 -12.59 -0.04
CA ARG A 552 -0.30 -12.38 1.41
C ARG A 552 0.97 -11.74 1.98
N LEU A 553 2.14 -12.29 1.66
CA LEU A 553 3.44 -11.79 2.13
C LEU A 553 3.62 -10.31 1.79
N LEU A 554 3.46 -9.95 0.51
CA LEU A 554 3.64 -8.57 0.04
C LEU A 554 2.72 -7.60 0.81
N ARG A 555 1.45 -7.96 0.95
CA ARG A 555 0.48 -7.13 1.67
C ARG A 555 0.84 -6.95 3.15
N TRP A 556 1.23 -8.04 3.82
CA TRP A 556 1.57 -7.99 5.25
C TRP A 556 2.92 -7.32 5.51
N ARG A 557 3.89 -7.50 4.61
CA ARG A 557 5.18 -6.81 4.61
C ARG A 557 5.01 -5.31 4.49
N ARG A 558 4.17 -4.83 3.55
CA ARG A 558 3.83 -3.39 3.43
C ARG A 558 3.15 -2.85 4.69
N ALA A 559 2.20 -3.61 5.26
CA ALA A 559 1.57 -3.23 6.53
C ALA A 559 2.57 -3.13 7.70
N HIS A 560 3.56 -4.03 7.73
CA HIS A 560 4.65 -4.00 8.71
C HIS A 560 5.50 -2.75 8.53
N ALA A 561 5.96 -2.48 7.30
CA ALA A 561 6.72 -1.29 6.97
C ALA A 561 5.97 -0.01 7.35
N MET A 562 4.69 0.12 6.98
CA MET A 562 3.90 1.29 7.35
C MET A 562 3.67 1.43 8.86
N GLY A 563 3.54 0.30 9.57
CA GLY A 563 3.50 0.30 11.02
C GLY A 563 4.77 0.86 11.65
N ALA A 564 5.94 0.44 11.16
CA ALA A 564 7.24 0.93 11.61
C ALA A 564 7.46 2.41 11.29
N VAL A 565 7.16 2.86 10.06
CA VAL A 565 7.23 4.28 9.67
C VAL A 565 6.40 5.13 10.63
N ARG A 566 5.14 4.75 10.85
CA ARG A 566 4.21 5.55 11.65
C ARG A 566 4.48 5.48 13.14
N ALA A 567 5.20 4.46 13.61
CA ALA A 567 5.70 4.41 14.96
C ALA A 567 6.79 5.47 15.20
N GLY A 568 7.67 5.70 14.22
CA GLY A 568 8.75 6.70 14.30
C GLY A 568 9.65 6.47 15.52
N GLY A 569 10.19 5.26 15.65
CA GLY A 569 11.04 4.85 16.78
C GLY A 569 10.28 4.46 18.06
N ARG A 570 8.99 4.79 18.19
CA ARG A 570 8.20 4.42 19.38
C ARG A 570 7.85 2.92 19.40
N PRO A 571 7.69 2.29 20.58
CA PRO A 571 7.15 0.94 20.67
C PRO A 571 5.79 0.81 19.96
N TRP A 572 5.66 -0.20 19.10
CA TRP A 572 4.45 -0.43 18.32
C TRP A 572 4.16 -1.92 18.16
N ARG A 573 2.91 -2.23 17.78
CA ARG A 573 2.46 -3.62 17.65
C ARG A 573 2.76 -4.18 16.26
N ARG A 574 3.76 -5.06 16.19
CA ARG A 574 4.10 -5.88 15.01
C ARG A 574 3.02 -6.94 14.80
N HIS A 575 2.24 -6.82 13.73
CA HIS A 575 1.20 -7.80 13.38
C HIS A 575 1.00 -7.90 11.85
N PRO A 576 1.20 -9.08 11.23
CA PRO A 576 1.71 -10.30 11.86
C PRO A 576 3.15 -10.14 12.38
N ALA A 577 3.58 -11.07 13.23
CA ALA A 577 4.94 -11.07 13.77
C ALA A 577 5.98 -11.23 12.64
N ARG A 578 7.19 -10.71 12.84
CA ARG A 578 8.25 -10.71 11.82
C ARG A 578 8.60 -12.15 11.41
N GLU A 579 8.69 -13.04 12.39
CA GLU A 579 9.03 -14.45 12.23
C GLU A 579 8.05 -15.17 11.29
N ARG A 580 6.77 -14.80 11.33
CA ARG A 580 5.76 -15.34 10.41
C ARG A 580 5.95 -14.83 8.97
N LEU A 581 6.34 -13.57 8.80
CA LEU A 581 6.68 -13.02 7.49
C LEU A 581 7.91 -13.71 6.93
N GLU A 582 8.90 -13.93 7.79
CA GLU A 582 10.17 -14.55 7.47
C GLU A 582 10.00 -16.02 7.04
N ALA A 583 9.24 -16.81 7.80
CA ALA A 583 8.87 -18.16 7.41
C ALA A 583 8.17 -18.20 6.04
N THR A 584 7.31 -17.22 5.73
CA THR A 584 6.66 -17.13 4.42
C THR A 584 7.63 -16.70 3.31
N ARG A 585 8.60 -15.82 3.62
CA ARG A 585 9.65 -15.39 2.68
C ARG A 585 10.53 -16.56 2.27
N LEU A 586 10.99 -17.36 3.24
CA LEU A 586 11.86 -18.52 2.99
C LEU A 586 11.17 -19.56 2.08
N LEU A 587 9.86 -19.75 2.21
CA LEU A 587 9.08 -20.61 1.30
C LEU A 587 9.03 -20.08 -0.15
N LEU A 588 9.30 -18.79 -0.37
CA LEU A 588 9.25 -18.12 -1.65
C LEU A 588 10.64 -17.82 -2.25
N GLU A 589 11.72 -18.07 -1.52
CA GLU A 589 13.08 -17.93 -2.04
C GLU A 589 13.28 -18.83 -3.28
N PRO A 590 14.03 -18.38 -4.31
CA PRO A 590 14.44 -19.23 -5.41
C PRO A 590 15.26 -20.41 -4.89
N ALA A 591 14.89 -21.64 -5.26
CA ALA A 591 15.72 -22.80 -4.96
C ALA A 591 17.07 -22.66 -5.68
N ARG A 592 18.18 -23.02 -5.01
CA ARG A 592 19.49 -23.16 -5.66
C ARG A 592 19.38 -24.20 -6.80
N PRO A 593 20.06 -24.00 -7.94
CA PRO A 593 19.99 -24.93 -9.07
C PRO A 593 20.39 -26.34 -8.60
N GLY A 594 19.45 -27.29 -8.68
CA GLY A 594 19.64 -28.69 -8.25
C GLY A 594 18.38 -29.35 -7.68
N ALA A 595 17.42 -28.59 -7.14
CA ALA A 595 16.16 -29.14 -6.62
C ALA A 595 15.04 -29.06 -7.67
N ALA A 596 15.00 -30.02 -8.59
CA ALA A 596 13.87 -30.21 -9.49
C ALA A 596 12.68 -30.78 -8.72
N VAL A 597 11.79 -29.91 -8.20
CA VAL A 597 10.51 -30.35 -7.64
C VAL A 597 9.43 -30.17 -8.69
N GLY A 598 9.08 -31.29 -9.33
CA GLY A 598 7.95 -31.40 -10.24
C GLY A 598 6.62 -31.31 -9.51
N ALA A 599 5.77 -30.38 -9.95
CA ALA A 599 4.33 -30.46 -9.79
C ALA A 599 3.66 -29.54 -10.82
N VAL A 600 3.46 -30.09 -12.03
CA VAL A 600 2.46 -29.57 -12.97
C VAL A 600 1.14 -30.23 -12.61
N GLY A 601 0.14 -29.41 -12.29
CA GLY A 601 -1.23 -29.83 -12.03
C GLY A 601 -2.17 -28.77 -12.57
N THR A 602 -2.43 -28.83 -13.87
CA THR A 602 -3.44 -28.04 -14.57
C THR A 602 -4.81 -28.63 -14.35
N ALA A 603 -5.75 -27.82 -13.89
CA ALA A 603 -7.18 -28.07 -14.07
C ALA A 603 -7.77 -26.85 -14.79
N ALA A 604 -7.99 -27.02 -16.09
CA ALA A 604 -8.76 -26.11 -16.92
C ALA A 604 -10.21 -26.60 -16.94
N ALA A 605 -11.18 -25.71 -16.68
CA ALA A 605 -12.57 -25.90 -17.08
C ALA A 605 -13.28 -24.54 -17.22
N LEU A 606 -13.73 -24.30 -18.46
CA LEU A 606 -14.76 -23.40 -18.97
C LEU A 606 -14.94 -22.01 -18.33
N VAL A 607 -14.44 -20.98 -19.06
CA VAL A 607 -15.13 -19.70 -19.18
C VAL A 607 -15.77 -19.68 -20.57
N ALA A 608 -17.08 -19.93 -20.63
CA ALA A 608 -17.86 -19.69 -21.83
C ALA A 608 -18.34 -18.23 -21.83
N ALA A 609 -18.10 -17.56 -22.95
CA ALA A 609 -18.48 -16.19 -23.23
C ALA A 609 -20.01 -16.01 -23.20
N VAL A 610 -20.46 -14.93 -22.57
CA VAL A 610 -21.82 -14.39 -22.75
C VAL A 610 -21.66 -13.13 -23.62
N PRO A 611 -22.36 -13.02 -24.76
CA PRO A 611 -22.32 -11.80 -25.57
C PRO A 611 -23.09 -10.67 -24.85
N PRO A 612 -22.66 -9.40 -25.00
CA PRO A 612 -23.44 -8.28 -24.49
C PRO A 612 -24.69 -8.11 -25.36
N ALA A 613 -25.88 -8.32 -24.77
CA ALA A 613 -27.13 -7.90 -25.39
C ALA A 613 -27.23 -6.37 -25.28
N VAL A 614 -27.36 -5.70 -26.43
CA VAL A 614 -27.62 -4.27 -26.55
C VAL A 614 -29.13 -4.03 -26.33
N PRO A 615 -29.56 -3.24 -25.33
CA PRO A 615 -30.96 -2.80 -25.26
C PRO A 615 -31.17 -1.59 -26.16
N GLY A 616 -32.30 -1.59 -26.88
CA GLY A 616 -32.72 -0.52 -27.77
C GLY A 616 -33.00 0.80 -27.04
N ARG A 617 -32.75 1.90 -27.77
CA ARG A 617 -33.07 3.27 -27.38
C ARG A 617 -34.59 3.50 -27.33
N LEU A 618 -35.07 4.05 -26.22
CA LEU A 618 -36.33 4.79 -26.13
C LEU A 618 -36.05 6.15 -25.48
N PRO A 619 -36.78 7.21 -25.87
CA PRO A 619 -36.48 8.60 -25.50
C PRO A 619 -36.70 8.87 -24.01
N GLY A 620 -35.78 9.63 -23.41
CA GLY A 620 -35.70 9.86 -21.97
C GLY A 620 -36.53 11.03 -21.45
N VAL A 621 -36.83 10.98 -20.15
CA VAL A 621 -37.20 12.14 -19.34
C VAL A 621 -35.94 12.59 -18.57
N PRO A 622 -35.54 13.87 -18.65
CA PRO A 622 -34.39 14.40 -17.93
C PRO A 622 -34.72 14.76 -16.47
N GLY A 623 -33.75 14.55 -15.58
CA GLY A 623 -33.27 15.64 -14.72
C GLY A 623 -33.97 15.94 -13.40
N GLU A 624 -34.23 14.96 -12.54
CA GLU A 624 -34.45 15.26 -11.12
C GLU A 624 -33.14 15.16 -10.32
N PRO A 625 -32.86 16.09 -9.39
CA PRO A 625 -31.69 16.01 -8.54
C PRO A 625 -31.80 14.80 -7.61
N GLY A 626 -30.93 13.81 -7.82
CA GLY A 626 -30.87 12.60 -6.99
C GLY A 626 -30.04 12.84 -5.74
N TYR A 627 -30.60 12.52 -4.58
CA TYR A 627 -29.94 12.51 -3.27
C TYR A 627 -30.48 11.36 -2.41
N ALA A 628 -29.82 11.03 -1.30
CA ALA A 628 -30.08 9.82 -0.53
C ALA A 628 -31.55 9.63 -0.11
N LEU A 629 -32.20 10.67 0.39
CA LEU A 629 -33.61 10.65 0.78
C LEU A 629 -34.53 10.40 -0.42
N ALA A 630 -34.31 11.09 -1.54
CA ALA A 630 -35.09 10.90 -2.76
C ALA A 630 -34.91 9.47 -3.32
N ALA A 631 -33.68 8.95 -3.31
CA ALA A 631 -33.38 7.59 -3.76
C ALA A 631 -34.07 6.54 -2.88
N LEU A 632 -34.06 6.75 -1.56
CA LEU A 632 -34.70 5.83 -0.62
C LEU A 632 -36.22 5.86 -0.77
N GLN A 633 -36.83 7.03 -0.86
CA GLN A 633 -38.28 7.18 -1.08
C GLN A 633 -38.72 6.56 -2.40
N THR A 634 -37.97 6.84 -3.48
CA THR A 634 -38.20 6.26 -4.81
C THR A 634 -38.07 4.75 -4.79
N GLY A 635 -37.04 4.24 -4.11
CA GLY A 635 -36.80 2.81 -3.93
C GLY A 635 -37.91 2.10 -3.14
N ILE A 636 -38.40 2.71 -2.06
CA ILE A 636 -39.52 2.19 -1.26
C ILE A 636 -40.80 2.17 -2.11
N ALA A 637 -41.12 3.26 -2.80
CA ALA A 637 -42.30 3.33 -3.65
C ALA A 637 -42.27 2.29 -4.78
N TRP A 638 -41.10 2.10 -5.41
CA TRP A 638 -40.91 1.04 -6.40
C TRP A 638 -41.11 -0.35 -5.79
N PHE A 639 -40.50 -0.62 -4.63
CA PHE A 639 -40.60 -1.91 -3.96
C PHE A 639 -42.03 -2.24 -3.54
N ASP A 640 -42.74 -1.27 -2.95
CA ASP A 640 -44.14 -1.42 -2.52
C ASP A 640 -45.09 -1.60 -3.72
N GLY A 641 -44.74 -1.06 -4.89
CA GLY A 641 -45.47 -1.25 -6.14
C GLY A 641 -45.29 -2.63 -6.79
N LEU A 642 -44.33 -3.46 -6.33
CA LEU A 642 -44.10 -4.80 -6.87
C LEU A 642 -45.13 -5.81 -6.34
N PRO A 643 -45.48 -6.85 -7.13
CA PRO A 643 -46.20 -8.01 -6.60
C PRO A 643 -45.43 -8.69 -5.46
N ALA A 644 -46.13 -9.28 -4.48
CA ALA A 644 -45.49 -9.89 -3.28
C ALA A 644 -44.39 -10.92 -3.62
N GLY A 645 -44.56 -11.72 -4.68
CA GLY A 645 -43.52 -12.64 -5.15
C GLY A 645 -42.27 -11.92 -5.66
N SER A 646 -42.45 -10.82 -6.40
CA SER A 646 -41.36 -9.98 -6.91
C SER A 646 -40.66 -9.19 -5.79
N GLN A 647 -41.39 -8.76 -4.75
CA GLN A 647 -40.82 -8.15 -3.54
C GLN A 647 -39.85 -9.11 -2.84
N ALA A 648 -40.24 -10.38 -2.67
CA ALA A 648 -39.37 -11.39 -2.07
C ALA A 648 -38.08 -11.59 -2.89
N TRP A 649 -38.19 -11.63 -4.23
CA TRP A 649 -37.02 -11.75 -5.12
C TRP A 649 -36.15 -10.49 -5.14
N ALA A 650 -36.73 -9.29 -5.06
CA ALA A 650 -35.99 -8.03 -4.94
C ALA A 650 -35.20 -7.96 -3.62
N ALA A 651 -35.83 -8.35 -2.51
CA ALA A 651 -35.17 -8.45 -1.21
C ALA A 651 -34.05 -9.51 -1.22
N ALA A 652 -34.30 -10.67 -1.85
CA ALA A 652 -33.30 -11.72 -2.04
C ALA A 652 -32.10 -11.23 -2.88
N ALA A 653 -32.34 -10.41 -3.91
CA ALA A 653 -31.28 -9.79 -4.70
C ALA A 653 -30.41 -8.83 -3.86
N GLY A 654 -31.03 -7.96 -3.07
CA GLY A 654 -30.32 -7.08 -2.14
C GLY A 654 -29.47 -7.86 -1.13
N ALA A 655 -30.04 -8.91 -0.53
CA ALA A 655 -29.33 -9.81 0.38
C ALA A 655 -28.18 -10.55 -0.32
N ALA A 656 -28.38 -11.00 -1.56
CA ALA A 656 -27.38 -11.69 -2.35
C ALA A 656 -26.18 -10.78 -2.70
N LEU A 657 -26.42 -9.53 -3.09
CA LEU A 657 -25.37 -8.52 -3.28
C LEU A 657 -24.57 -8.31 -2.00
N PHE A 658 -25.26 -8.15 -0.86
CA PHE A 658 -24.61 -7.97 0.44
C PHE A 658 -23.74 -9.19 0.81
N VAL A 659 -24.28 -10.40 0.69
CA VAL A 659 -23.56 -11.65 1.00
C VAL A 659 -22.34 -11.80 0.09
N LEU A 660 -22.46 -11.53 -1.22
CA LEU A 660 -21.33 -11.61 -2.16
C LEU A 660 -20.27 -10.54 -1.92
N ALA A 661 -20.65 -9.34 -1.47
CA ALA A 661 -19.70 -8.31 -1.08
C ALA A 661 -18.99 -8.66 0.25
N ALA A 662 -19.73 -9.21 1.22
CA ALA A 662 -19.22 -9.59 2.52
C ALA A 662 -18.34 -10.85 2.48
N THR A 663 -18.66 -11.78 1.59
CA THR A 663 -18.08 -13.12 1.51
C THR A 663 -17.31 -13.33 0.21
N GLY A 664 -16.06 -13.79 0.32
CA GLY A 664 -15.42 -14.53 -0.77
C GLY A 664 -14.45 -13.81 -1.70
N TRP A 665 -14.07 -12.56 -1.44
CA TRP A 665 -13.07 -11.84 -2.27
C TRP A 665 -11.65 -11.81 -1.69
N SER A 666 -11.35 -12.80 -0.84
CA SER A 666 -10.03 -12.95 -0.21
C SER A 666 -9.18 -13.98 -0.93
N VAL A 667 -7.89 -13.68 -1.07
CA VAL A 667 -6.86 -14.61 -1.54
C VAL A 667 -7.02 -15.98 -0.85
N PRO A 668 -7.16 -17.09 -1.60
CA PRO A 668 -7.35 -18.42 -1.02
C PRO A 668 -6.15 -18.84 -0.16
N TRP A 669 -6.41 -19.47 0.98
CA TRP A 669 -5.36 -19.92 1.91
C TRP A 669 -4.73 -21.25 1.50
N SER A 670 -5.53 -22.16 0.96
CA SER A 670 -5.06 -23.44 0.41
C SER A 670 -5.75 -23.66 -0.94
N PRO A 671 -5.03 -23.64 -2.07
CA PRO A 671 -5.59 -24.08 -3.34
C PRO A 671 -5.86 -25.60 -3.29
N PRO A 672 -6.74 -26.11 -4.17
CA PRO A 672 -6.90 -27.55 -4.36
C PRO A 672 -5.59 -28.17 -4.88
N ASP A 673 -5.26 -29.36 -4.40
CA ASP A 673 -4.09 -30.13 -4.86
C ASP A 673 -4.55 -31.26 -5.78
N ALA A 674 -4.09 -31.25 -7.03
CA ALA A 674 -4.44 -32.26 -8.03
C ALA A 674 -4.04 -33.68 -7.61
N ARG A 675 -2.91 -33.86 -6.91
CA ARG A 675 -2.48 -35.19 -6.43
C ARG A 675 -3.37 -35.65 -5.28
N ALA A 676 -3.79 -34.73 -4.42
CA ALA A 676 -4.75 -35.02 -3.36
C ALA A 676 -6.13 -35.36 -3.95
N LEU A 677 -6.55 -34.69 -5.03
CA LEU A 677 -7.85 -34.90 -5.67
C LEU A 677 -7.99 -36.32 -6.21
N LEU A 678 -6.93 -36.84 -6.84
CA LEU A 678 -6.87 -38.22 -7.32
C LEU A 678 -6.90 -39.26 -6.19
N ARG A 679 -6.33 -38.93 -5.03
CA ARG A 679 -6.25 -39.85 -3.87
C ARG A 679 -7.48 -39.80 -2.97
N ARG A 680 -8.15 -38.65 -2.87
CA ARG A 680 -9.25 -38.38 -1.93
C ARG A 680 -10.32 -37.48 -2.58
N PRO A 681 -11.03 -37.98 -3.61
CA PRO A 681 -11.91 -37.16 -4.44
C PRO A 681 -13.01 -36.45 -3.64
N GLY A 682 -13.64 -37.13 -2.67
CA GLY A 682 -14.68 -36.52 -1.84
C GLY A 682 -14.18 -35.37 -0.96
N ALA A 683 -13.02 -35.53 -0.31
CA ALA A 683 -12.46 -34.50 0.56
C ALA A 683 -11.96 -33.28 -0.23
N GLU A 684 -11.45 -33.50 -1.45
CA GLU A 684 -10.95 -32.46 -2.33
C GLU A 684 -12.05 -31.78 -3.16
N ALA A 685 -13.18 -32.44 -3.43
CA ALA A 685 -14.36 -31.79 -3.99
C ALA A 685 -14.87 -30.65 -3.08
N VAL A 686 -14.82 -30.84 -1.76
CA VAL A 686 -15.13 -29.80 -0.76
C VAL A 686 -14.12 -28.64 -0.84
N VAL A 687 -12.83 -28.93 -1.06
CA VAL A 687 -11.79 -27.90 -1.24
C VAL A 687 -11.99 -27.16 -2.57
N LEU A 688 -12.37 -27.86 -3.63
CA LEU A 688 -12.66 -27.29 -4.94
C LEU A 688 -13.86 -26.34 -4.87
N LEU A 689 -14.99 -26.78 -4.30
CA LEU A 689 -16.16 -25.93 -4.06
C LEU A 689 -15.79 -24.69 -3.24
N GLY A 690 -14.94 -24.86 -2.22
CA GLY A 690 -14.50 -23.76 -1.39
C GLY A 690 -13.55 -22.78 -2.08
N SER A 691 -12.73 -23.25 -3.04
CA SER A 691 -11.77 -22.42 -3.79
C SER A 691 -12.36 -21.82 -5.07
N ALA A 692 -13.44 -22.39 -5.58
CA ALA A 692 -14.21 -21.94 -6.73
C ALA A 692 -15.34 -20.97 -6.35
N ALA A 693 -15.33 -20.39 -5.15
CA ALA A 693 -16.29 -19.35 -4.79
C ALA A 693 -16.21 -18.17 -5.77
N PRO A 694 -17.32 -17.47 -6.10
CA PRO A 694 -17.34 -16.45 -7.14
C PRO A 694 -16.23 -15.39 -7.03
N GLY A 695 -16.05 -14.82 -5.84
CA GLY A 695 -14.99 -13.82 -5.59
C GLY A 695 -13.55 -14.36 -5.56
N GLN A 696 -13.35 -15.67 -5.75
CA GLN A 696 -12.04 -16.31 -5.82
C GLN A 696 -11.64 -16.73 -7.23
N LEU A 697 -12.58 -16.75 -8.18
CA LEU A 697 -12.33 -17.16 -9.56
C LEU A 697 -11.23 -16.32 -10.21
N GLY A 698 -11.22 -15.00 -10.01
CA GLY A 698 -10.17 -14.14 -10.55
C GLY A 698 -8.77 -14.48 -10.02
N TYR A 699 -8.65 -14.85 -8.74
CA TYR A 699 -7.38 -15.31 -8.17
C TYR A 699 -6.95 -16.67 -8.75
N GLY A 700 -7.89 -17.59 -8.91
CA GLY A 700 -7.66 -18.90 -9.54
C GLY A 700 -7.23 -18.76 -11.01
N ALA A 701 -7.91 -17.92 -11.78
CA ALA A 701 -7.59 -17.66 -13.19
C ALA A 701 -6.18 -17.11 -13.36
N VAL A 702 -5.78 -16.10 -12.57
CA VAL A 702 -4.40 -15.55 -12.62
C VAL A 702 -3.38 -16.60 -12.20
N ALA A 703 -3.70 -17.43 -11.20
CA ALA A 703 -2.81 -18.51 -10.78
C ALA A 703 -2.61 -19.58 -11.87
N LEU A 704 -3.68 -19.96 -12.57
CA LEU A 704 -3.63 -20.90 -13.69
C LEU A 704 -2.82 -20.34 -14.86
N LEU A 705 -3.08 -19.09 -15.26
CA LEU A 705 -2.28 -18.40 -16.28
C LEU A 705 -0.79 -18.35 -15.89
N GLY A 706 -0.51 -18.18 -14.60
CA GLY A 706 0.84 -18.25 -14.03
C GLY A 706 1.57 -19.56 -14.28
N THR A 707 0.86 -20.69 -14.27
CA THR A 707 1.49 -22.01 -14.52
C THR A 707 1.93 -22.20 -15.96
N ALA A 708 1.33 -21.45 -16.90
CA ALA A 708 1.70 -21.46 -18.32
C ALA A 708 2.94 -20.60 -18.64
N LEU A 709 3.48 -19.87 -17.66
CA LEU A 709 4.67 -19.05 -17.86
C LEU A 709 5.91 -19.90 -18.21
N PRO A 710 6.85 -19.39 -19.03
CA PRO A 710 8.06 -20.11 -19.38
C PRO A 710 8.94 -20.38 -18.15
N ALA A 711 9.79 -21.41 -18.18
CA ALA A 711 10.73 -21.70 -17.09
C ALA A 711 11.71 -20.55 -16.80
N ALA A 712 11.93 -19.64 -17.76
CA ALA A 712 12.68 -18.41 -17.53
C ALA A 712 12.00 -17.46 -16.52
N ALA A 713 10.69 -17.56 -16.30
CA ALA A 713 9.96 -16.72 -15.36
C ALA A 713 10.41 -16.93 -13.89
N SER A 714 10.91 -18.11 -13.53
CA SER A 714 11.48 -18.35 -12.21
C SER A 714 12.87 -17.73 -12.02
N ARG A 715 13.56 -17.39 -13.13
CA ARG A 715 14.88 -16.75 -13.16
C ARG A 715 14.81 -15.22 -13.16
N VAL A 716 13.61 -14.63 -13.19
CA VAL A 716 13.43 -13.18 -13.03
C VAL A 716 13.93 -12.69 -11.67
N LEU A 717 13.90 -13.57 -10.65
CA LEU A 717 14.59 -13.36 -9.39
C LEU A 717 15.96 -14.03 -9.42
N GLY A 718 17.02 -13.24 -9.36
CA GLY A 718 18.35 -13.73 -9.03
C GLY A 718 18.42 -14.21 -7.58
N PRO A 719 19.46 -14.97 -7.19
CA PRO A 719 19.68 -15.31 -5.79
C PRO A 719 19.85 -14.03 -4.96
N SER A 720 19.32 -14.04 -3.74
CA SER A 720 19.49 -12.92 -2.80
C SER A 720 20.97 -12.62 -2.58
N PRO A 721 21.40 -11.34 -2.60
CA PRO A 721 22.79 -10.99 -2.39
C PRO A 721 23.23 -11.39 -0.97
N ALA A 722 24.29 -12.20 -0.89
CA ALA A 722 24.98 -12.47 0.35
C ALA A 722 25.76 -11.21 0.81
N GLY A 723 25.94 -11.06 2.13
CA GLY A 723 26.91 -10.10 2.64
C GLY A 723 28.29 -10.41 2.08
N ARG A 724 29.04 -9.38 1.68
CA ARG A 724 30.36 -9.57 1.06
C ARG A 724 31.46 -9.84 2.09
N ILE A 725 31.17 -9.60 3.37
CA ILE A 725 32.04 -9.88 4.50
C ILE A 725 31.68 -11.27 5.04
N LYS A 726 32.65 -12.19 5.06
CA LYS A 726 32.47 -13.51 5.67
C LYS A 726 32.33 -13.33 7.18
N ARG A 727 31.35 -14.01 7.78
CA ARG A 727 31.09 -13.93 9.21
C ARG A 727 32.18 -14.69 9.97
N PRO A 728 32.57 -14.24 11.18
CA PRO A 728 33.57 -14.93 12.02
C PRO A 728 33.23 -16.39 12.41
N GLY A 729 32.03 -16.90 12.07
CA GLY A 729 31.61 -18.29 12.30
C GLY A 729 31.44 -19.15 11.04
N ASP A 730 31.56 -18.58 9.83
CA ASP A 730 31.40 -19.33 8.56
C ASP A 730 32.71 -20.00 8.10
N ALA A 731 33.79 -19.87 8.90
CA ALA A 731 35.10 -20.46 8.65
C ALA A 731 35.34 -21.77 9.43
N ALA A 732 34.31 -22.30 10.12
CA ALA A 732 34.36 -23.55 10.89
C ALA A 732 33.77 -24.72 10.11
#